data_AF-A0A8T5GG62-F1
#
_entry.id   AF-A0A8T5GG62-F1
#
_cell.length_a   1.000
_cell.length_b   1.000
_cell.length_c   1.000
_cell.angle_alpha   90.00
_cell.angle_beta   90.00
_cell.angle_gamma   90.00
#
_symmetry.space_group_name_H-M   'P 1'
#
loop_
_entity.id
_entity.type
_entity.pdbx_description
1 polymer ?
#
loop_
_entity_poly.entity_id
_entity_poly.type
_entity_poly.pdbx_seq_one_letter_code
_entity_poly.pdbx_strand_id
1 'polypeptide(L)'
;MYFLRVGCFGESNIKSKIFSLILPVPILCIIWIIFKFLTLRAGFNKTNYQFFDKKIIANSGSLFSDGSVELVIRNITHVTLVKPFIASKLFGVGTVLIELAGSASVEGFLFYVDKPEFIYDSVKEIMQKNGFKLTKQNLIQKEKPSLLGVFMEIGGGILAILFFSLYFIGPLIMVVGSIFGVGGILGALLVVIVIVLFVLFLRVMNLLSRTYYIYGDAIVYEEGFLTKVNSFMPVENLADSAITQNLFEKIFDLYDVKISCQGASHEILFKNLKKGQEMERNIDELIKNMKPLVGTYKEKVNPEIAAMKIPSGKIESINFDESFTHETKMEFGRSAAGLMIGLVTIFIVLTVIGLITGLALVLIPLGIGIGVFGLFVGGLGIGIAVSSTKFDILEKGISEKFDFLNKRNIEFSNDKITGVVFKKNFIDNWFGTFSTIFWSIGSGANINFKNIKYSAEVKNGIMAKLGIAPEEEIYKINSAVTLGALLKANIGLCIVALLIIVGSSFLAISNIVFIAIPILIVIIGIILIVYKKAFYSTSSLTFTKNYVYFKAGIFFINEYYALYNNIKDITTVKYPFSKYGTITFNVAGETTIQTAQSNNKMSLLSMMGGNRNLPTSTQLIPHAFSINYSEDIDSKDELIDIIFYKRPNKANIASFEAEIQSYKTKNILAKKPSISNSIFGIGIVLGVIAIIISLVVGLSPVALMVWVGYVIIIGLIIWKTKVQCFTIQPYRVLSNSGILYKKQTSIIFNKIDHLRNYQGFTNKIFGTGSITIHTTGSSLPEIMITNIKDYKEFYKTLEQFYQ
;
A
#
# COMPACT_ATOMS: atom_id res chain seq x y z
N MET A 1 -26.98 41.63 -5.38
CA MET A 1 -26.99 42.64 -6.46
C MET A 1 -25.64 43.38 -6.57
N TYR A 2 -24.50 42.67 -6.51
CA TYR A 2 -23.14 43.25 -6.53
C TYR A 2 -22.19 42.55 -7.54
N PHE A 3 -22.70 41.65 -8.39
CA PHE A 3 -21.89 40.83 -9.31
C PHE A 3 -22.04 41.21 -10.81
N LEU A 4 -22.74 42.31 -11.15
CA LEU A 4 -23.02 42.69 -12.54
C LEU A 4 -22.29 43.96 -13.04
N ARG A 5 -21.19 44.37 -12.38
CA ARG A 5 -20.31 45.47 -12.83
C ARG A 5 -18.93 44.95 -13.22
N VAL A 6 -18.84 44.13 -14.28
CA VAL A 6 -17.56 43.80 -14.96
C VAL A 6 -17.65 44.04 -16.48
N GLY A 7 -18.67 44.75 -16.95
CA GLY A 7 -18.80 45.12 -18.36
C GLY A 7 -18.35 46.56 -18.61
N CYS A 8 -17.04 46.84 -18.61
CA CYS A 8 -16.43 48.04 -19.21
C CYS A 8 -14.88 47.99 -19.17
N PHE A 9 -14.25 46.86 -19.53
CA PHE A 9 -12.84 46.87 -19.93
C PHE A 9 -12.79 46.83 -21.45
N GLY A 10 -12.33 47.91 -22.08
CA GLY A 10 -12.23 48.01 -23.54
C GLY A 10 -11.45 46.84 -24.15
N GLU A 11 -11.93 46.32 -25.28
CA GLU A 11 -11.38 45.15 -25.98
C GLU A 11 -9.87 45.24 -26.27
N SER A 12 -9.32 46.46 -26.41
CA SER A 12 -7.89 46.69 -26.64
C SER A 12 -7.01 46.31 -25.44
N ASN A 13 -7.51 46.46 -24.21
CA ASN A 13 -6.78 46.19 -22.97
C ASN A 13 -6.77 44.69 -22.59
N ILE A 14 -7.76 43.93 -23.07
CA ILE A 14 -7.81 42.48 -22.88
C ILE A 14 -6.82 41.80 -23.85
N LYS A 15 -6.74 42.26 -25.10
CA LYS A 15 -5.77 41.72 -26.08
C LYS A 15 -4.32 41.97 -25.67
N SER A 16 -3.97 43.17 -25.18
CA SER A 16 -2.60 43.45 -24.72
C SER A 16 -2.23 42.65 -23.46
N LYS A 17 -3.17 42.50 -22.51
CA LYS A 17 -2.97 41.66 -21.32
C LYS A 17 -2.83 40.18 -21.65
N ILE A 18 -3.68 39.64 -22.53
CA ILE A 18 -3.57 38.26 -23.01
C ILE A 18 -2.26 38.04 -23.77
N PHE A 19 -1.86 38.96 -24.64
CA PHE A 19 -0.60 38.86 -25.39
C PHE A 19 0.63 38.92 -24.45
N SER A 20 0.59 39.78 -23.43
CA SER A 20 1.64 39.86 -22.40
C SER A 20 1.70 38.63 -21.50
N LEU A 21 0.58 37.90 -21.33
CA LEU A 21 0.54 36.62 -20.61
C LEU A 21 1.01 35.43 -21.44
N ILE A 22 0.86 35.47 -22.77
CA ILE A 22 1.23 34.38 -23.69
C ILE A 22 2.72 34.43 -24.05
N LEU A 23 3.32 35.62 -24.17
CA LEU A 23 4.74 35.78 -24.53
C LEU A 23 5.76 35.05 -23.61
N PRO A 24 5.57 34.95 -22.28
CA PRO A 24 6.49 34.18 -21.45
C PRO A 24 6.31 32.66 -21.57
N VAL A 25 5.21 32.17 -22.16
CA VAL A 25 4.95 30.72 -22.25
C VAL A 25 5.98 29.98 -23.10
N PRO A 26 6.35 30.42 -24.33
CA PRO A 26 7.43 29.81 -25.11
C PRO A 26 8.77 29.81 -24.38
N ILE A 27 9.11 30.90 -23.68
CA ILE A 27 10.37 31.02 -22.92
C ILE A 27 10.37 30.01 -21.76
N LEU A 28 9.29 29.93 -20.99
CA LEU A 28 9.14 28.94 -19.93
C LEU A 28 9.17 27.50 -20.47
N CYS A 29 8.57 27.24 -21.63
CA CYS A 29 8.64 25.94 -22.31
C CYS A 29 10.08 25.60 -22.73
N ILE A 30 10.83 26.54 -23.31
CA ILE A 30 12.24 26.33 -23.70
C ILE A 30 13.11 26.08 -22.46
N ILE A 31 12.96 26.88 -21.40
CA ILE A 31 13.66 26.68 -20.13
C ILE A 31 13.34 25.29 -19.57
N TRP A 32 12.07 24.88 -19.61
CA TRP A 32 11.66 23.56 -19.15
C TRP A 32 12.25 22.42 -19.99
N ILE A 33 12.30 22.57 -21.33
CA ILE A 33 12.94 21.60 -22.23
C ILE A 33 14.43 21.49 -21.94
N ILE A 34 15.14 22.61 -21.81
CA ILE A 34 16.57 22.63 -21.47
C ILE A 34 16.80 21.97 -20.11
N PHE A 35 16.01 22.32 -19.10
CA PHE A 35 16.10 21.72 -17.77
C PHE A 35 15.86 20.20 -17.81
N LYS A 36 14.87 19.73 -18.59
CA LYS A 36 14.61 18.31 -18.81
C LYS A 36 15.80 17.61 -19.47
N PHE A 37 16.36 18.20 -20.51
CA PHE A 37 17.54 17.67 -21.20
C PHE A 37 18.75 17.54 -20.26
N LEU A 38 19.06 18.60 -19.50
CA LEU A 38 20.14 18.59 -18.51
C LEU A 38 19.93 17.53 -17.43
N THR A 39 18.69 17.37 -16.96
CA THR A 39 18.34 16.37 -15.95
C THR A 39 18.52 14.95 -16.48
N LEU A 40 18.07 14.67 -17.71
CA LEU A 40 18.25 13.36 -18.36
C LEU A 40 19.73 13.05 -18.59
N ARG A 41 20.49 14.00 -19.15
CA ARG A 41 21.94 13.83 -19.39
C ARG A 41 22.70 13.52 -18.10
N ALA A 42 22.42 14.26 -17.03
CA ALA A 42 23.05 14.01 -15.74
C ALA A 42 22.64 12.66 -15.15
N GLY A 43 21.39 12.23 -15.34
CA GLY A 43 20.94 10.90 -14.96
C GLY A 43 21.72 9.80 -15.68
N PHE A 44 21.78 9.85 -17.01
CA PHE A 44 22.53 8.87 -17.81
C PHE A 44 24.01 8.79 -17.43
N ASN A 45 24.68 9.92 -17.21
CA ASN A 45 26.11 9.94 -16.83
C ASN A 45 26.40 9.30 -15.46
N LYS A 46 25.40 9.26 -14.57
CA LYS A 46 25.55 8.71 -13.22
C LYS A 46 25.08 7.26 -13.10
N THR A 47 24.41 6.78 -14.14
CA THR A 47 23.85 5.44 -14.15
C THR A 47 24.93 4.42 -14.46
N ASN A 48 25.13 3.45 -13.56
CA ASN A 48 26.08 2.36 -13.75
C ASN A 48 25.56 1.08 -13.09
N TYR A 49 25.66 -0.04 -13.79
CA TYR A 49 25.22 -1.34 -13.32
C TYR A 49 26.43 -2.26 -13.13
N GLN A 50 26.56 -2.83 -11.94
CA GLN A 50 27.61 -3.77 -11.60
C GLN A 50 26.98 -5.14 -11.34
N PHE A 51 27.37 -6.13 -12.12
CA PHE A 51 26.89 -7.50 -12.00
C PHE A 51 27.90 -8.32 -11.19
N PHE A 52 27.45 -8.92 -10.10
CA PHE A 52 28.22 -9.85 -9.27
C PHE A 52 27.54 -11.22 -9.27
N ASP A 53 28.24 -12.24 -8.79
CA ASP A 53 27.73 -13.61 -8.78
C ASP A 53 26.40 -13.75 -8.03
N LYS A 54 26.21 -13.03 -6.92
CA LYS A 54 25.01 -13.14 -6.07
C LYS A 54 24.11 -11.90 -6.07
N LYS A 55 24.56 -10.79 -6.67
CA LYS A 55 23.86 -9.50 -6.61
C LYS A 55 24.13 -8.61 -7.82
N ILE A 56 23.23 -7.67 -8.07
CA ILE A 56 23.39 -6.59 -9.05
C ILE A 56 23.31 -5.27 -8.31
N ILE A 57 24.30 -4.40 -8.48
CA ILE A 57 24.27 -3.05 -7.90
C ILE A 57 23.93 -2.06 -9.02
N ALA A 58 22.77 -1.41 -8.90
CA ALA A 58 22.31 -0.36 -9.81
C ALA A 58 22.55 1.01 -9.18
N ASN A 59 23.57 1.70 -9.65
CA ASN A 59 23.78 3.11 -9.35
C ASN A 59 22.96 3.96 -10.31
N SER A 60 22.22 4.93 -9.81
CA SER A 60 21.41 5.84 -10.60
C SER A 60 21.38 7.24 -9.97
N GLY A 61 20.90 8.23 -10.71
CA GLY A 61 20.83 9.59 -10.20
C GLY A 61 20.03 10.53 -11.09
N SER A 62 19.90 11.78 -10.64
CA SER A 62 19.44 12.91 -11.45
C SER A 62 20.51 14.00 -11.43
N LEU A 63 20.24 15.18 -11.98
CA LEU A 63 21.13 16.34 -11.86
C LEU A 63 21.56 16.59 -10.40
N PHE A 64 20.67 16.28 -9.45
CA PHE A 64 20.86 16.63 -8.05
C PHE A 64 20.74 15.46 -7.07
N SER A 65 20.47 14.25 -7.56
CA SER A 65 20.39 13.07 -6.71
C SER A 65 21.34 11.99 -7.18
N ASP A 66 21.76 11.15 -6.24
CA ASP A 66 22.53 9.94 -6.46
C ASP A 66 21.88 8.84 -5.61
N GLY A 67 21.86 7.59 -6.08
CA GLY A 67 21.23 6.48 -5.41
C GLY A 67 21.85 5.17 -5.84
N SER A 68 21.85 4.19 -4.94
CA SER A 68 22.32 2.84 -5.21
C SER A 68 21.28 1.86 -4.72
N VAL A 69 20.89 0.94 -5.60
CA VAL A 69 20.00 -0.18 -5.27
C VAL A 69 20.80 -1.46 -5.40
N GLU A 70 20.79 -2.26 -4.35
CA GLU A 70 21.36 -3.62 -4.36
C GLU A 70 20.22 -4.61 -4.62
N LEU A 71 20.36 -5.40 -5.68
CA LEU A 71 19.40 -6.40 -6.08
C LEU A 71 20.00 -7.78 -5.83
N VAL A 72 19.43 -8.53 -4.88
CA VAL A 72 19.86 -9.90 -4.60
C VAL A 72 19.28 -10.83 -5.67
N ILE A 73 20.12 -11.61 -6.35
CA ILE A 73 19.70 -12.41 -7.52
C ILE A 73 18.57 -13.39 -7.17
N ARG A 74 18.64 -14.03 -6.00
CA ARG A 74 17.64 -15.00 -5.54
C ARG A 74 16.25 -14.40 -5.34
N ASN A 75 16.17 -13.09 -5.16
CA ASN A 75 14.91 -12.39 -4.97
C ASN A 75 14.31 -11.90 -6.30
N ILE A 76 14.94 -12.13 -7.45
CA ILE A 76 14.41 -11.68 -8.75
C ILE A 76 13.17 -12.51 -9.13
N THR A 77 12.01 -11.88 -9.21
CA THR A 77 10.73 -12.51 -9.56
C THR A 77 10.45 -12.47 -11.05
N HIS A 78 10.89 -11.41 -11.73
CA HIS A 78 10.53 -11.18 -13.11
C HIS A 78 11.56 -10.27 -13.78
N VAL A 79 11.88 -10.59 -15.04
CA VAL A 79 12.81 -9.79 -15.86
C VAL A 79 12.13 -9.50 -17.19
N THR A 80 12.10 -8.22 -17.58
CA THR A 80 11.48 -7.74 -18.82
C THR A 80 12.47 -6.97 -19.69
N LEU A 81 12.53 -7.30 -20.96
CA LEU A 81 13.23 -6.55 -22.00
C LEU A 81 12.21 -5.73 -22.81
N VAL A 82 12.33 -4.42 -22.81
CA VAL A 82 11.50 -3.48 -23.57
C VAL A 82 12.33 -2.83 -24.68
N LYS A 83 11.85 -2.93 -25.92
CA LYS A 83 12.50 -2.41 -27.13
C LYS A 83 11.54 -1.49 -27.88
N PRO A 84 11.53 -0.17 -27.56
CA PRO A 84 10.74 0.80 -28.30
C PRO A 84 11.23 0.89 -29.75
N PHE A 85 10.31 0.82 -30.73
CA PHE A 85 10.66 0.77 -32.16
C PHE A 85 11.71 1.81 -32.56
N ILE A 86 11.44 3.08 -32.26
CA ILE A 86 12.28 4.21 -32.67
C ILE A 86 13.64 4.13 -31.96
N ALA A 87 13.64 3.89 -30.65
CA ALA A 87 14.87 3.86 -29.86
C ALA A 87 15.78 2.69 -30.26
N SER A 88 15.20 1.49 -30.39
CA SER A 88 15.92 0.27 -30.74
C SER A 88 16.43 0.31 -32.18
N LYS A 89 15.61 0.78 -33.13
CA LYS A 89 16.00 0.81 -34.56
C LYS A 89 17.01 1.90 -34.89
N LEU A 90 16.89 3.09 -34.29
CA LEU A 90 17.77 4.22 -34.60
C LEU A 90 19.05 4.22 -33.75
N PHE A 91 18.98 3.76 -32.50
CA PHE A 91 20.08 3.89 -31.55
C PHE A 91 20.58 2.55 -30.99
N GLY A 92 19.92 1.42 -31.29
CA GLY A 92 20.34 0.12 -30.77
C GLY A 92 20.13 -0.05 -29.26
N VAL A 93 19.32 0.82 -28.64
CA VAL A 93 19.08 0.85 -27.20
C VAL A 93 17.74 0.22 -26.81
N GLY A 94 17.67 -0.34 -25.61
CA GLY A 94 16.44 -0.84 -25.00
C GLY A 94 16.50 -0.77 -23.49
N THR A 95 15.46 -1.26 -22.82
CA THR A 95 15.38 -1.22 -21.37
C THR A 95 15.24 -2.63 -20.81
N VAL A 96 16.03 -2.97 -19.79
CA VAL A 96 15.86 -4.22 -19.01
C VAL A 96 15.31 -3.84 -17.64
N LEU A 97 14.15 -4.40 -17.28
CA LEU A 97 13.47 -4.21 -16.01
C LEU A 97 13.67 -5.47 -15.18
N ILE A 98 14.10 -5.31 -13.93
CA ILE A 98 14.31 -6.38 -12.97
C ILE A 98 13.43 -6.10 -11.75
N GLU A 99 12.49 -7.00 -11.51
CA GLU A 99 11.56 -6.96 -10.38
C GLU A 99 12.03 -7.91 -9.28
N LEU A 100 11.90 -7.47 -8.03
CA LEU A 100 12.26 -8.25 -6.85
C LEU A 100 11.04 -8.63 -6.02
N ALA A 101 11.12 -9.78 -5.37
CA ALA A 101 10.29 -10.18 -4.26
C ALA A 101 10.43 -9.14 -3.13
N GLY A 102 9.32 -8.73 -2.54
CA GLY A 102 9.29 -7.78 -1.42
C GLY A 102 9.29 -6.31 -1.86
N SER A 103 9.03 -5.99 -3.13
CA SER A 103 8.97 -4.61 -3.60
C SER A 103 7.63 -4.21 -4.20
N ALA A 104 7.17 -3.01 -3.82
CA ALA A 104 6.02 -2.35 -4.43
C ALA A 104 6.33 -1.68 -5.78
N SER A 105 7.56 -1.78 -6.28
CA SER A 105 7.98 -1.15 -7.53
C SER A 105 9.08 -1.95 -8.19
N VAL A 106 9.19 -1.88 -9.52
CA VAL A 106 10.39 -2.35 -10.22
C VAL A 106 11.62 -1.68 -9.58
N GLU A 107 12.60 -2.46 -9.14
CA GLU A 107 13.73 -1.94 -8.35
C GLU A 107 14.99 -1.76 -9.21
N GLY A 108 15.19 -2.64 -10.19
CA GLY A 108 16.29 -2.57 -11.15
C GLY A 108 15.79 -2.05 -12.49
N PHE A 109 15.97 -0.75 -12.75
CA PHE A 109 15.73 -0.21 -14.08
C PHE A 109 17.05 -0.05 -14.82
N LEU A 110 17.24 -0.80 -15.90
CA LEU A 110 18.34 -0.62 -16.84
C LEU A 110 17.82 0.14 -18.06
N PHE A 111 17.63 1.46 -17.91
CA PHE A 111 17.04 2.32 -18.95
C PHE A 111 17.97 2.60 -20.12
N TYR A 112 17.46 2.40 -21.34
CA TYR A 112 18.13 2.74 -22.60
C TYR A 112 19.60 2.29 -22.66
N VAL A 113 19.84 1.04 -22.26
CA VAL A 113 21.16 0.40 -22.34
C VAL A 113 21.46 -0.07 -23.76
N ASP A 114 22.73 0.00 -24.12
CA ASP A 114 23.24 -0.54 -25.38
C ASP A 114 23.20 -2.07 -25.35
N LYS A 115 22.85 -2.70 -26.48
CA LYS A 115 22.74 -4.16 -26.62
C LYS A 115 21.90 -4.81 -25.50
N PRO A 116 20.63 -4.38 -25.34
CA PRO A 116 19.81 -4.76 -24.20
C PRO A 116 19.52 -6.28 -24.14
N GLU A 117 19.55 -6.98 -25.28
CA GLU A 117 19.44 -8.45 -25.35
C GLU A 117 20.57 -9.16 -24.59
N PHE A 118 21.81 -8.70 -24.77
CA PHE A 118 22.97 -9.30 -24.09
C PHE A 118 22.85 -9.19 -22.57
N ILE A 119 22.35 -8.05 -22.08
CA ILE A 119 22.14 -7.82 -20.65
C ILE A 119 20.99 -8.70 -20.13
N TYR A 120 19.89 -8.79 -20.88
CA TYR A 120 18.76 -9.66 -20.55
C TYR A 120 19.20 -11.13 -20.42
N ASP A 121 20.01 -11.61 -21.36
CA ASP A 121 20.55 -12.98 -21.32
C ASP A 121 21.58 -13.15 -20.19
N SER A 122 22.41 -12.14 -19.91
CA SER A 122 23.36 -12.16 -18.79
C SER A 122 22.66 -12.27 -17.43
N VAL A 123 21.55 -11.54 -17.24
CA VAL A 123 20.73 -11.66 -16.02
C VAL A 123 20.19 -13.08 -15.88
N LYS A 124 19.69 -13.66 -16.97
CA LYS A 124 19.21 -15.05 -17.01
C LYS A 124 20.31 -16.04 -16.60
N GLU A 125 21.52 -15.90 -17.13
CA GLU A 125 22.67 -16.76 -16.78
C GLU A 125 23.06 -16.64 -15.30
N ILE A 126 23.09 -15.42 -14.75
CA ILE A 126 23.41 -15.19 -13.34
C ILE A 126 22.32 -15.80 -12.45
N MET A 127 21.04 -15.67 -12.82
CA MET A 127 19.94 -16.35 -12.13
C MET A 127 20.15 -17.87 -12.16
N GLN A 128 20.53 -18.45 -13.30
CA GLN A 128 20.79 -19.89 -13.39
C GLN A 128 21.89 -20.37 -12.43
N LYS A 129 22.98 -19.59 -12.32
CA LYS A 129 24.06 -19.86 -11.35
C LYS A 129 23.60 -19.79 -9.89
N ASN A 130 22.50 -19.09 -9.60
CA ASN A 130 21.95 -18.92 -8.25
C ASN A 130 20.81 -19.90 -7.92
N GLY A 131 20.61 -20.93 -8.74
CA GLY A 131 19.70 -22.04 -8.47
C GLY A 131 18.39 -22.02 -9.25
N PHE A 132 18.13 -20.97 -10.05
CA PHE A 132 16.98 -20.96 -10.96
C PHE A 132 17.23 -21.89 -12.16
N LYS A 133 16.22 -22.63 -12.62
CA LYS A 133 16.41 -23.52 -13.78
C LYS A 133 16.44 -22.76 -15.12
N LEU A 134 15.38 -22.01 -15.44
CA LEU A 134 15.25 -21.12 -16.62
C LEU A 134 15.73 -21.70 -17.98
N THR A 135 15.71 -23.02 -18.15
CA THR A 135 16.18 -23.71 -19.35
C THR A 135 15.23 -23.57 -20.53
N LYS A 136 13.91 -23.42 -20.28
CA LYS A 136 12.85 -23.32 -21.29
C LYS A 136 12.73 -24.56 -22.19
N GLN A 137 13.13 -25.74 -21.71
CA GLN A 137 13.21 -26.96 -22.56
C GLN A 137 11.90 -27.75 -22.67
N ASN A 138 10.93 -27.54 -21.77
CA ASN A 138 9.64 -28.27 -21.79
C ASN A 138 8.47 -27.28 -21.90
N LEU A 139 7.96 -27.03 -23.11
CA LEU A 139 6.79 -26.18 -23.33
C LEU A 139 5.52 -26.96 -23.00
N ILE A 140 4.81 -26.53 -21.95
CA ILE A 140 3.56 -27.13 -21.49
C ILE A 140 2.37 -26.54 -22.25
N GLN A 141 2.34 -25.21 -22.39
CA GLN A 141 1.22 -24.53 -23.04
C GLN A 141 1.66 -23.24 -23.73
N LYS A 142 0.99 -22.90 -24.84
CA LYS A 142 1.12 -21.63 -25.55
C LYS A 142 -0.25 -21.02 -25.79
N GLU A 143 -0.45 -19.77 -25.37
CA GLU A 143 -1.74 -19.07 -25.50
C GLU A 143 -1.60 -17.66 -26.07
N LYS A 144 -2.71 -17.15 -26.59
CA LYS A 144 -2.86 -15.77 -27.07
C LYS A 144 -4.22 -15.20 -26.67
N PRO A 145 -4.34 -13.87 -26.52
CA PRO A 145 -5.65 -13.25 -26.34
C PRO A 145 -6.58 -13.57 -27.51
N SER A 146 -7.85 -13.84 -27.20
CA SER A 146 -8.87 -14.07 -28.22
C SER A 146 -9.18 -12.78 -28.99
N LEU A 147 -9.48 -12.90 -30.29
CA LEU A 147 -9.89 -11.76 -31.12
C LEU A 147 -11.08 -11.00 -30.51
N LEU A 148 -12.03 -11.74 -29.93
CA LEU A 148 -13.22 -11.18 -29.33
C LEU A 148 -12.90 -10.41 -28.04
N GLY A 149 -12.03 -10.94 -27.19
CA GLY A 149 -11.57 -10.23 -26.00
C GLY A 149 -10.77 -8.98 -26.33
N VAL A 150 -9.96 -9.02 -27.40
CA VAL A 150 -9.29 -7.82 -27.94
C VAL A 150 -10.31 -6.76 -28.37
N PHE A 151 -11.37 -7.14 -29.07
CA PHE A 151 -12.43 -6.21 -29.48
C PHE A 151 -13.14 -5.59 -28.27
N MET A 152 -13.48 -6.39 -27.26
CA MET A 152 -14.15 -5.92 -26.04
C MET A 152 -13.28 -4.95 -25.22
N GLU A 153 -11.99 -5.24 -25.06
CA GLU A 153 -11.06 -4.35 -24.37
C GLU A 153 -10.95 -2.98 -25.06
N ILE A 154 -11.10 -2.96 -26.38
CA ILE A 154 -11.08 -1.73 -27.17
C ILE A 154 -12.43 -1.00 -27.09
N GLY A 155 -13.55 -1.73 -27.13
CA GLY A 155 -14.90 -1.18 -27.11
C GLY A 155 -15.16 -0.22 -25.95
N GLY A 156 -14.79 -0.61 -24.72
CA GLY A 156 -14.90 0.28 -23.55
C GLY A 156 -14.01 1.53 -23.65
N GLY A 157 -12.88 1.43 -24.33
CA GLY A 157 -11.97 2.56 -24.58
C GLY A 157 -12.47 3.56 -25.62
N ILE A 158 -13.28 3.12 -26.58
CA ILE A 158 -13.80 3.99 -27.66
C ILE A 158 -14.70 5.09 -27.07
N LEU A 159 -15.59 4.76 -26.14
CA LEU A 159 -16.46 5.75 -25.48
C LEU A 159 -15.67 6.80 -24.72
N ALA A 160 -14.61 6.38 -24.00
CA ALA A 160 -13.73 7.30 -23.30
C ALA A 160 -12.96 8.22 -24.26
N ILE A 161 -12.45 7.68 -25.37
CA ILE A 161 -11.75 8.46 -26.40
C ILE A 161 -12.70 9.46 -27.06
N LEU A 162 -13.94 9.05 -27.39
CA LEU A 162 -14.96 9.93 -27.96
C LEU A 162 -15.37 11.04 -26.99
N PHE A 163 -15.58 10.73 -25.71
CA PHE A 163 -15.91 11.73 -24.71
C PHE A 163 -14.75 12.73 -24.51
N PHE A 164 -13.52 12.23 -24.45
CA PHE A 164 -12.32 13.07 -24.32
C PHE A 164 -12.11 13.97 -25.54
N SER A 165 -12.30 13.44 -26.76
CA SER A 165 -12.17 14.22 -27.98
C SER A 165 -13.25 15.31 -28.07
N LEU A 166 -14.50 15.00 -27.71
CA LEU A 166 -15.57 15.99 -27.63
C LEU A 166 -15.28 17.11 -26.61
N TYR A 167 -14.80 16.75 -25.42
CA TYR A 167 -14.57 17.71 -24.34
C TYR A 167 -13.34 18.61 -24.57
N PHE A 168 -12.20 18.04 -24.99
CA PHE A 168 -10.94 18.79 -25.14
C PHE A 168 -10.69 19.31 -26.55
N ILE A 169 -11.05 18.53 -27.59
CA ILE A 169 -10.79 18.88 -28.98
C ILE A 169 -11.96 19.68 -29.57
N GLY A 170 -13.18 19.48 -29.06
CA GLY A 170 -14.37 20.24 -29.46
C GLY A 170 -14.17 21.76 -29.46
N PRO A 171 -13.66 22.38 -28.38
CA PRO A 171 -13.37 23.82 -28.36
C PRO A 171 -12.35 24.25 -29.43
N LEU A 172 -11.33 23.43 -29.71
CA LEU A 172 -10.33 23.72 -30.75
C LEU A 172 -10.95 23.65 -32.15
N ILE A 173 -11.82 22.66 -32.41
CA ILE A 173 -12.56 22.53 -33.67
C ILE A 173 -13.45 23.75 -33.90
N MET A 174 -14.10 24.27 -32.85
CA MET A 174 -14.91 25.49 -32.93
C MET A 174 -14.06 26.73 -33.26
N VAL A 175 -12.83 26.83 -32.73
CA VAL A 175 -11.87 27.90 -33.07
C VAL A 175 -11.37 27.78 -34.51
N VAL A 176 -11.08 26.56 -34.99
CA VAL A 176 -10.71 26.35 -36.40
C VAL A 176 -11.89 26.70 -37.31
N GLY A 177 -13.11 26.33 -36.92
CA GLY A 177 -14.33 26.65 -37.64
C GLY A 177 -14.65 28.14 -37.75
N SER A 178 -14.34 28.93 -36.72
CA SER A 178 -14.52 30.38 -36.79
C SER A 178 -13.55 31.07 -37.75
N ILE A 179 -12.39 30.46 -38.03
CA ILE A 179 -11.37 30.98 -38.95
C ILE A 179 -11.62 30.51 -40.39
N PHE A 180 -11.90 29.22 -40.58
CA PHE A 180 -11.92 28.57 -41.89
C PHE A 180 -13.33 28.12 -42.35
N GLY A 181 -14.36 28.50 -41.61
CA GLY A 181 -15.75 28.12 -41.89
C GLY A 181 -16.01 26.62 -41.77
N VAL A 182 -17.10 26.16 -42.38
CA VAL A 182 -17.56 24.75 -42.32
C VAL A 182 -16.52 23.78 -42.88
N GLY A 183 -15.78 24.18 -43.92
CA GLY A 183 -14.70 23.37 -44.49
C GLY A 183 -13.58 23.09 -43.50
N GLY A 184 -13.22 24.07 -42.66
CA GLY A 184 -12.25 23.89 -41.57
C GLY A 184 -12.72 22.93 -40.48
N ILE A 185 -14.01 22.97 -40.13
CA ILE A 185 -14.60 22.06 -39.16
C ILE A 185 -14.56 20.62 -39.69
N LEU A 186 -14.98 20.40 -40.94
CA LEU A 186 -14.97 19.08 -41.56
C LEU A 186 -13.56 18.52 -41.72
N GLY A 187 -12.60 19.36 -42.12
CA GLY A 187 -11.19 18.98 -42.20
C GLY A 187 -10.61 18.60 -40.83
N ALA A 188 -10.88 19.38 -39.79
CA ALA A 188 -10.43 19.09 -38.43
C ALA A 188 -11.06 17.79 -37.88
N LEU A 189 -12.36 17.57 -38.11
CA LEU A 189 -13.05 16.34 -37.73
C LEU A 189 -12.45 15.12 -38.44
N LEU A 190 -12.17 15.22 -39.74
CA LEU A 190 -11.53 14.14 -40.49
C LEU A 190 -10.16 13.78 -39.92
N VAL A 191 -9.33 14.78 -39.60
CA VAL A 191 -8.01 14.56 -38.98
C VAL A 191 -8.16 13.86 -37.63
N VAL A 192 -9.11 14.28 -36.78
CA VAL A 192 -9.37 13.64 -35.49
C VAL A 192 -9.81 12.19 -35.69
N ILE A 193 -10.71 11.91 -36.63
CA ILE A 193 -11.18 10.56 -36.93
C ILE A 193 -10.00 9.68 -37.39
N VAL A 194 -9.17 10.18 -38.31
CA VAL A 194 -7.98 9.45 -38.81
C VAL A 194 -7.02 9.14 -37.67
N ILE A 195 -6.73 10.11 -36.79
CA ILE A 195 -5.86 9.91 -35.62
C ILE A 195 -6.48 8.86 -34.68
N VAL A 196 -7.78 8.94 -34.39
CA VAL A 196 -8.47 7.98 -33.52
C VAL A 196 -8.41 6.57 -34.11
N LEU A 197 -8.73 6.41 -35.40
CA LEU A 197 -8.65 5.12 -36.10
C LEU A 197 -7.22 4.57 -36.12
N PHE A 198 -6.22 5.43 -36.35
CA PHE A 198 -4.82 5.02 -36.31
C PHE A 198 -4.38 4.56 -34.92
N VAL A 199 -4.76 5.29 -33.86
CA VAL A 199 -4.48 4.90 -32.47
C VAL A 199 -5.19 3.59 -32.10
N LEU A 200 -6.44 3.40 -32.54
CA LEU A 200 -7.18 2.16 -32.35
C LEU A 200 -6.50 1.00 -33.08
N PHE A 201 -6.09 1.19 -34.34
CA PHE A 201 -5.35 0.21 -35.13
C PHE A 201 -4.06 -0.22 -34.43
N LEU A 202 -3.25 0.74 -33.97
CA LEU A 202 -2.03 0.44 -33.21
C LEU A 202 -2.33 -0.36 -31.94
N ARG A 203 -3.44 -0.05 -31.26
CA ARG A 203 -3.86 -0.78 -30.05
C ARG A 203 -4.28 -2.21 -30.36
N VAL A 204 -5.08 -2.43 -31.41
CA VAL A 204 -5.47 -3.78 -31.89
C VAL A 204 -4.22 -4.59 -32.18
N MET A 205 -3.31 -4.05 -33.00
CA MET A 205 -2.07 -4.74 -33.38
C MET A 205 -1.21 -5.09 -32.17
N ASN A 206 -1.14 -4.19 -31.19
CA ASN A 206 -0.40 -4.45 -29.96
C ASN A 206 -1.02 -5.62 -29.15
N LEU A 207 -2.34 -5.66 -29.01
CA LEU A 207 -3.02 -6.73 -28.27
C LEU A 207 -2.92 -8.09 -28.98
N LEU A 208 -3.03 -8.12 -30.30
CA LEU A 208 -2.92 -9.36 -31.09
C LEU A 208 -1.51 -9.94 -31.15
N SER A 209 -0.49 -9.11 -30.89
CA SER A 209 0.91 -9.56 -30.84
C SER A 209 1.27 -10.33 -29.57
N ARG A 210 0.40 -10.32 -28.55
CA ARG A 210 0.63 -10.98 -27.26
C ARG A 210 0.66 -12.49 -27.38
N THR A 211 1.69 -13.10 -26.84
CA THR A 211 1.84 -14.56 -26.75
C THR A 211 2.41 -14.95 -25.40
N TYR A 212 1.77 -15.90 -24.74
CA TYR A 212 2.17 -16.44 -23.45
C TYR A 212 2.68 -17.87 -23.65
N TYR A 213 3.80 -18.21 -23.03
CA TYR A 213 4.43 -19.52 -23.08
C TYR A 213 4.66 -20.01 -21.65
N ILE A 214 4.10 -21.17 -21.31
CA ILE A 214 4.29 -21.83 -20.03
C ILE A 214 5.28 -22.97 -20.25
N TYR A 215 6.46 -22.86 -19.66
CA TYR A 215 7.45 -23.94 -19.61
C TYR A 215 7.46 -24.60 -18.23
N GLY A 216 8.01 -25.81 -18.15
CA GLY A 216 8.15 -26.55 -16.89
C GLY A 216 9.00 -25.84 -15.82
N ASP A 217 9.76 -24.82 -16.19
CA ASP A 217 10.68 -24.09 -15.32
C ASP A 217 10.66 -22.57 -15.49
N ALA A 218 9.83 -22.05 -16.41
CA ALA A 218 9.70 -20.61 -16.64
C ALA A 218 8.36 -20.26 -17.28
N ILE A 219 7.83 -19.10 -16.97
CA ILE A 219 6.75 -18.48 -17.75
C ILE A 219 7.37 -17.35 -18.57
N VAL A 220 7.11 -17.36 -19.88
CA VAL A 220 7.62 -16.34 -20.81
C VAL A 220 6.43 -15.68 -21.47
N TYR A 221 6.45 -14.36 -21.57
CA TYR A 221 5.46 -13.66 -22.39
C TYR A 221 6.13 -12.65 -23.30
N GLU A 222 5.57 -12.55 -24.49
CA GLU A 222 6.02 -11.66 -25.56
C GLU A 222 4.84 -10.78 -25.94
N GLU A 223 5.03 -9.46 -25.92
CA GLU A 223 4.01 -8.51 -26.38
C GLU A 223 4.64 -7.41 -27.23
N GLY A 224 3.82 -6.68 -27.98
CA GLY A 224 4.29 -5.51 -28.71
C GLY A 224 4.16 -5.56 -30.22
N PHE A 225 3.57 -4.51 -30.81
CA PHE A 225 3.72 -4.23 -32.23
C PHE A 225 4.92 -3.31 -32.50
N LEU A 226 4.82 -2.03 -32.12
CA LEU A 226 5.93 -1.08 -32.24
C LEU A 226 6.97 -1.28 -31.13
N THR A 227 6.53 -1.34 -29.88
CA THR A 227 7.42 -1.59 -28.74
C THR A 227 7.40 -3.08 -28.44
N LYS A 228 8.47 -3.80 -28.75
CA LYS A 228 8.60 -5.22 -28.42
C LYS A 228 8.94 -5.39 -26.94
N VAL A 229 8.26 -6.28 -26.26
CA VAL A 229 8.44 -6.59 -24.84
C VAL A 229 8.58 -8.09 -24.70
N ASN A 230 9.69 -8.54 -24.13
CA ASN A 230 9.94 -9.95 -23.85
C ASN A 230 10.22 -10.12 -22.37
N SER A 231 9.53 -11.05 -21.73
CA SER A 231 9.65 -11.24 -20.29
C SER A 231 9.83 -12.70 -19.93
N PHE A 232 10.53 -12.98 -18.83
CA PHE A 232 10.54 -14.29 -18.20
C PHE A 232 10.34 -14.21 -16.69
N MET A 233 9.69 -15.23 -16.15
CA MET A 233 9.46 -15.46 -14.72
C MET A 233 9.91 -16.89 -14.37
N PRO A 234 10.84 -17.08 -13.42
CA PRO A 234 11.14 -18.41 -12.88
C PRO A 234 9.94 -18.95 -12.10
N VAL A 235 9.65 -20.26 -12.28
CA VAL A 235 8.57 -20.93 -11.55
C VAL A 235 8.86 -20.98 -10.04
N GLU A 236 10.14 -21.02 -9.65
CA GLU A 236 10.60 -21.06 -8.25
C GLU A 236 10.10 -19.87 -7.41
N ASN A 237 9.75 -18.74 -8.05
CA ASN A 237 9.29 -17.52 -7.39
C ASN A 237 7.80 -17.24 -7.59
N LEU A 238 7.05 -18.17 -8.20
CA LEU A 238 5.60 -18.06 -8.27
C LEU A 238 4.97 -18.38 -6.91
N ALA A 239 3.97 -17.60 -6.52
CA ALA A 239 3.23 -17.80 -5.29
C ALA A 239 1.94 -18.56 -5.59
N ASP A 240 1.02 -17.94 -6.32
CA ASP A 240 -0.30 -18.48 -6.62
C ASP A 240 -0.71 -18.09 -8.05
N SER A 241 -1.73 -18.79 -8.53
CA SER A 241 -2.44 -18.38 -9.72
C SER A 241 -3.94 -18.37 -9.44
N ALA A 242 -4.65 -17.49 -10.11
CA ALA A 242 -6.08 -17.30 -9.93
C ALA A 242 -6.74 -16.94 -11.25
N ILE A 243 -7.96 -17.40 -11.45
CA ILE A 243 -8.77 -17.01 -12.59
C ILE A 243 -9.79 -15.96 -12.19
N THR A 244 -9.95 -14.96 -13.04
CA THR A 244 -11.06 -14.03 -12.98
C THR A 244 -11.84 -14.04 -14.29
N GLN A 245 -13.16 -13.92 -14.19
CA GLN A 245 -14.05 -13.69 -15.33
C GLN A 245 -15.09 -12.64 -14.97
N ASN A 246 -15.27 -11.64 -15.83
CA ASN A 246 -16.42 -10.75 -15.81
C ASN A 246 -17.61 -11.32 -16.59
N LEU A 247 -18.75 -10.63 -16.55
CA LEU A 247 -19.98 -11.06 -17.22
C LEU A 247 -19.78 -11.33 -18.72
N PHE A 248 -19.07 -10.46 -19.43
CA PHE A 248 -18.85 -10.60 -20.87
C PHE A 248 -17.87 -11.74 -21.18
N GLU A 249 -16.79 -11.82 -20.40
CA GLU A 249 -15.84 -12.92 -20.44
C GLU A 249 -16.54 -14.27 -20.25
N LYS A 250 -17.50 -14.36 -19.32
CA LYS A 250 -18.32 -15.56 -19.12
C LYS A 250 -19.20 -15.89 -20.33
N ILE A 251 -19.85 -14.88 -20.93
CA ILE A 251 -20.70 -15.09 -22.13
C ILE A 251 -19.87 -15.64 -23.30
N PHE A 252 -18.60 -15.23 -23.41
CA PHE A 252 -17.72 -15.58 -24.52
C PHE A 252 -16.69 -16.66 -24.19
N ASP A 253 -16.79 -17.29 -23.03
CA ASP A 253 -15.86 -18.30 -22.51
C ASP A 253 -14.38 -17.84 -22.57
N LEU A 254 -14.15 -16.63 -22.07
CA LEU A 254 -12.83 -16.00 -21.95
C LEU A 254 -12.45 -15.89 -20.48
N TYR A 255 -11.16 -16.00 -20.18
CA TYR A 255 -10.61 -16.04 -18.84
C TYR A 255 -9.43 -15.08 -18.74
N ASP A 256 -9.35 -14.38 -17.61
CA ASP A 256 -8.15 -13.66 -17.20
C ASP A 256 -7.42 -14.52 -16.17
N VAL A 257 -6.18 -14.91 -16.48
CA VAL A 257 -5.31 -15.68 -15.56
C VAL A 257 -4.38 -14.71 -14.85
N LYS A 258 -4.47 -14.67 -13.53
CA LYS A 258 -3.71 -13.81 -12.64
C LYS A 258 -2.63 -14.66 -11.96
N ILE A 259 -1.40 -14.15 -11.94
CA ILE A 259 -0.24 -14.84 -11.36
C ILE A 259 0.39 -13.90 -10.36
N SER A 260 0.56 -14.34 -9.12
CA SER A 260 1.34 -13.58 -8.12
C SER A 260 2.69 -14.23 -7.91
N CYS A 261 3.71 -13.40 -7.69
CA CYS A 261 5.05 -13.84 -7.33
C CYS A 261 5.29 -13.67 -5.83
N GLN A 262 6.15 -14.50 -5.25
CA GLN A 262 6.47 -14.43 -3.83
C GLN A 262 7.00 -13.05 -3.44
N GLY A 263 6.39 -12.44 -2.42
CA GLY A 263 6.77 -11.12 -1.90
C GLY A 263 6.47 -9.94 -2.83
N ALA A 264 6.11 -10.14 -4.10
CA ALA A 264 5.77 -9.03 -4.99
C ALA A 264 4.36 -8.53 -4.66
N SER A 265 4.17 -7.21 -4.53
CA SER A 265 2.83 -6.64 -4.31
C SER A 265 2.00 -6.52 -5.59
N HIS A 266 2.53 -6.97 -6.73
CA HIS A 266 1.93 -6.84 -8.04
C HIS A 266 1.65 -8.21 -8.64
N GLU A 267 0.48 -8.31 -9.24
CA GLU A 267 -0.01 -9.53 -9.85
C GLU A 267 -0.01 -9.34 -11.37
N ILE A 268 0.52 -10.32 -12.10
CA ILE A 268 0.62 -10.30 -13.55
C ILE A 268 -0.66 -10.90 -14.11
N LEU A 269 -1.32 -10.17 -15.01
CA LEU A 269 -2.64 -10.53 -15.53
C LEU A 269 -2.56 -10.87 -17.03
N PHE A 270 -2.79 -12.13 -17.36
CA PHE A 270 -2.92 -12.62 -18.72
C PHE A 270 -4.38 -12.58 -19.14
N LYS A 271 -4.71 -11.60 -19.98
CA LYS A 271 -6.11 -11.29 -20.29
C LYS A 271 -6.69 -12.05 -21.49
N ASN A 272 -8.00 -12.23 -21.46
CA ASN A 272 -8.84 -12.61 -22.60
C ASN A 272 -8.48 -13.97 -23.22
N LEU A 273 -8.12 -14.96 -22.40
CA LEU A 273 -7.67 -16.29 -22.83
C LEU A 273 -8.85 -17.25 -23.00
N LYS A 274 -8.90 -18.03 -24.08
CA LYS A 274 -9.92 -19.08 -24.26
C LYS A 274 -9.67 -20.28 -23.34
N LYS A 275 -8.40 -20.68 -23.17
CA LYS A 275 -7.99 -21.84 -22.37
C LYS A 275 -7.39 -21.43 -21.02
N GLY A 276 -7.93 -20.40 -20.39
CA GLY A 276 -7.39 -19.90 -19.12
C GLY A 276 -7.49 -20.91 -17.98
N GLN A 277 -8.54 -21.73 -17.94
CA GLN A 277 -8.67 -22.84 -16.96
C GLN A 277 -7.54 -23.87 -17.07
N GLU A 278 -7.22 -24.27 -18.31
CA GLU A 278 -6.11 -25.19 -18.57
C GLU A 278 -4.78 -24.55 -18.13
N MET A 279 -4.61 -23.25 -18.41
CA MET A 279 -3.41 -22.49 -18.04
C MET A 279 -3.23 -22.36 -16.52
N GLU A 280 -4.27 -21.98 -15.78
CA GLU A 280 -4.19 -21.89 -14.32
C GLU A 280 -3.85 -23.24 -13.70
N ARG A 281 -4.55 -24.31 -14.10
CA ARG A 281 -4.26 -25.65 -13.60
C ARG A 281 -2.81 -26.06 -13.88
N ASN A 282 -2.30 -25.80 -15.08
CA ASN A 282 -0.91 -26.09 -15.43
C ASN A 282 0.07 -25.29 -14.55
N ILE A 283 -0.23 -24.01 -14.26
CA ILE A 283 0.60 -23.17 -13.39
C ILE A 283 0.54 -23.66 -11.93
N ASP A 284 -0.62 -24.03 -11.43
CA ASP A 284 -0.79 -24.57 -10.08
C ASP A 284 -0.06 -25.90 -9.89
N GLU A 285 -0.08 -26.77 -10.90
CA GLU A 285 0.70 -28.01 -10.91
C GLU A 285 2.21 -27.72 -10.87
N LEU A 286 2.67 -26.66 -11.54
CA LEU A 286 4.07 -26.22 -11.47
C LEU A 286 4.45 -25.67 -10.09
N ILE A 287 3.59 -24.85 -9.50
CA ILE A 287 3.80 -24.28 -8.16
C ILE A 287 3.87 -25.40 -7.12
N LYS A 288 2.96 -26.39 -7.17
CA LYS A 288 2.91 -27.51 -6.21
C LYS A 288 4.15 -28.39 -6.22
N ASN A 289 4.79 -28.54 -7.38
CA ASN A 289 5.91 -29.46 -7.57
C ASN A 289 7.29 -28.84 -7.34
N MET A 290 7.37 -27.53 -7.09
CA MET A 290 8.64 -26.80 -7.00
C MET A 290 8.98 -26.38 -5.57
N LYS A 291 10.28 -26.34 -5.25
CA LYS A 291 10.79 -25.83 -3.98
C LYS A 291 11.15 -24.35 -4.14
N PRO A 292 10.67 -23.44 -3.28
CA PRO A 292 10.99 -22.02 -3.36
C PRO A 292 12.44 -21.73 -2.98
N LEU A 293 13.06 -20.74 -3.63
CA LEU A 293 14.45 -20.35 -3.40
C LEU A 293 14.62 -19.14 -2.45
N VAL A 294 13.55 -18.38 -2.21
CA VAL A 294 13.55 -17.18 -1.36
C VAL A 294 13.56 -17.59 0.13
N GLY A 295 14.46 -17.00 0.94
CA GLY A 295 14.44 -17.13 2.42
C GLY A 295 15.43 -18.10 3.08
N THR A 296 16.36 -18.74 2.35
CA THR A 296 17.22 -19.83 2.89
C THR A 296 18.73 -19.54 3.03
N TYR A 297 19.19 -18.29 2.96
CA TYR A 297 20.63 -17.99 3.04
C TYR A 297 21.04 -17.35 4.38
N LYS A 298 21.93 -18.03 5.12
CA LYS A 298 22.72 -17.45 6.23
C LYS A 298 24.19 -17.63 5.89
N GLU A 299 24.92 -16.53 5.70
CA GLU A 299 26.38 -16.55 5.47
C GLU A 299 27.13 -16.63 6.82
N LYS A 300 28.38 -17.09 6.80
CA LYS A 300 29.20 -17.26 8.02
C LYS A 300 29.67 -15.90 8.53
N VAL A 301 29.19 -15.53 9.72
CA VAL A 301 29.49 -14.28 10.43
C VAL A 301 30.97 -14.20 10.84
N ASN A 302 31.56 -13.01 10.72
CA ASN A 302 32.90 -12.66 11.19
C ASN A 302 33.04 -12.85 12.74
N PRO A 303 34.07 -13.56 13.25
CA PRO A 303 34.20 -13.92 14.67
C PRO A 303 34.18 -12.74 15.66
N GLU A 304 34.67 -11.56 15.29
CA GLU A 304 34.73 -10.40 16.18
C GLU A 304 33.35 -9.74 16.41
N ILE A 305 32.45 -9.83 15.43
CA ILE A 305 31.07 -9.33 15.53
C ILE A 305 30.20 -10.32 16.32
N ALA A 306 30.51 -11.62 16.26
CA ALA A 306 29.80 -12.65 17.00
C ALA A 306 29.93 -12.49 18.53
N ALA A 307 31.04 -11.92 19.03
CA ALA A 307 31.24 -11.67 20.45
C ALA A 307 30.39 -10.51 21.02
N MET A 308 29.92 -9.59 20.16
CA MET A 308 29.03 -8.49 20.56
C MET A 308 27.53 -8.81 20.40
N LYS A 309 27.19 -9.88 19.67
CA LYS A 309 25.81 -10.35 19.49
C LYS A 309 25.37 -11.10 20.77
N ILE A 310 24.23 -10.72 21.35
CA ILE A 310 23.60 -11.47 22.44
C ILE A 310 23.21 -12.86 21.89
N PRO A 311 23.28 -13.97 22.64
CA PRO A 311 22.86 -15.28 22.11
C PRO A 311 21.37 -15.27 21.72
N SER A 312 21.05 -15.54 20.44
CA SER A 312 19.66 -15.67 19.97
C SER A 312 19.08 -17.04 20.36
N GLY A 313 17.81 -17.09 20.78
CA GLY A 313 17.14 -18.36 21.10
C GLY A 313 17.03 -19.29 19.88
N LYS A 314 17.00 -20.62 20.11
CA LYS A 314 16.72 -21.60 19.05
C LYS A 314 15.29 -21.41 18.53
N ILE A 315 15.14 -21.30 17.21
CA ILE A 315 13.83 -21.30 16.53
C ILE A 315 13.40 -22.76 16.38
N GLU A 316 12.34 -23.17 17.08
CA GLU A 316 11.73 -24.49 16.90
C GLU A 316 11.00 -24.55 15.55
N SER A 317 11.03 -25.71 14.88
CA SER A 317 10.29 -25.93 13.64
C SER A 317 8.78 -25.91 13.93
N ILE A 318 8.05 -25.05 13.23
CA ILE A 318 6.58 -24.98 13.32
C ILE A 318 6.00 -26.25 12.69
N ASN A 319 5.15 -26.96 13.42
CA ASN A 319 4.45 -28.13 12.91
C ASN A 319 3.05 -27.73 12.45
N PHE A 320 2.76 -27.86 11.17
CA PHE A 320 1.45 -27.55 10.58
C PHE A 320 0.59 -28.82 10.54
N ASP A 321 -0.66 -28.74 10.97
CA ASP A 321 -1.59 -29.86 10.82
C ASP A 321 -2.12 -29.92 9.38
N GLU A 322 -1.56 -30.81 8.56
CA GLU A 322 -2.03 -31.03 7.19
C GLU A 322 -3.32 -31.87 7.11
N SER A 323 -3.75 -32.53 8.19
CA SER A 323 -4.84 -33.51 8.15
C SER A 323 -6.25 -32.91 8.26
N PHE A 324 -6.40 -31.77 8.94
CA PHE A 324 -7.71 -31.14 9.12
C PHE A 324 -8.22 -30.53 7.80
N THR A 325 -9.39 -30.98 7.34
CA THR A 325 -10.11 -30.46 6.17
C THR A 325 -11.58 -30.20 6.50
N HIS A 326 -12.15 -29.12 5.96
CA HIS A 326 -13.53 -28.73 6.26
C HIS A 326 -14.11 -27.79 5.20
N GLU A 327 -15.33 -28.06 4.72
CA GLU A 327 -16.09 -27.13 3.85
C GLU A 327 -17.13 -26.38 4.70
N THR A 328 -17.19 -25.06 4.54
CA THR A 328 -18.20 -24.22 5.19
C THR A 328 -18.74 -23.15 4.25
N LYS A 329 -19.89 -22.56 4.62
CA LYS A 329 -20.60 -21.55 3.83
C LYS A 329 -21.11 -20.44 4.74
N MET A 330 -21.44 -19.30 4.11
CA MET A 330 -22.07 -18.18 4.80
C MET A 330 -23.44 -18.58 5.35
N GLU A 331 -23.78 -18.11 6.54
CA GLU A 331 -25.12 -18.26 7.10
C GLU A 331 -26.03 -17.11 6.60
N PHE A 332 -27.19 -17.45 6.06
CA PHE A 332 -28.09 -16.49 5.42
C PHE A 332 -28.70 -15.52 6.43
N GLY A 333 -29.23 -16.02 7.55
CA GLY A 333 -29.90 -15.22 8.57
C GLY A 333 -29.00 -14.11 9.10
N ARG A 334 -27.75 -14.46 9.43
CA ARG A 334 -26.73 -13.53 9.89
C ARG A 334 -26.35 -12.51 8.82
N SER A 335 -26.21 -12.96 7.58
CA SER A 335 -25.83 -12.09 6.46
C SER A 335 -26.93 -11.06 6.15
N ALA A 336 -28.20 -11.47 6.21
CA ALA A 336 -29.36 -10.59 6.05
C ALA A 336 -29.56 -9.63 7.23
N ALA A 337 -29.29 -10.05 8.46
CA ALA A 337 -29.53 -9.25 9.67
C ALA A 337 -28.80 -7.89 9.66
N GLY A 338 -27.57 -7.84 9.13
CA GLY A 338 -26.82 -6.59 9.03
C GLY A 338 -27.50 -5.55 8.14
N LEU A 339 -28.09 -6.00 7.03
CA LEU A 339 -28.86 -5.13 6.13
C LEU A 339 -30.15 -4.65 6.80
N MET A 340 -30.87 -5.54 7.49
CA MET A 340 -32.10 -5.16 8.21
C MET A 340 -31.84 -4.07 9.26
N ILE A 341 -30.80 -4.24 10.09
CA ILE A 341 -30.43 -3.27 11.12
C ILE A 341 -30.03 -1.93 10.49
N GLY A 342 -29.28 -1.96 9.39
CA GLY A 342 -28.89 -0.76 8.65
C GLY A 342 -30.09 0.04 8.12
N LEU A 343 -31.06 -0.65 7.50
CA LEU A 343 -32.27 -0.01 6.98
C LEU A 343 -33.17 0.55 8.07
N VAL A 344 -33.36 -0.18 9.18
CA VAL A 344 -34.10 0.33 10.34
C VAL A 344 -33.42 1.57 10.93
N THR A 345 -32.08 1.56 11.03
CA THR A 345 -31.33 2.71 11.53
C THR A 345 -31.49 3.95 10.65
N ILE A 346 -31.36 3.78 9.32
CA ILE A 346 -31.56 4.88 8.35
C ILE A 346 -32.97 5.44 8.47
N PHE A 347 -33.99 4.58 8.56
CA PHE A 347 -35.37 4.99 8.72
C PHE A 347 -35.59 5.81 10.00
N ILE A 348 -35.05 5.35 11.14
CA ILE A 348 -35.13 6.09 12.41
C ILE A 348 -34.44 7.46 12.30
N VAL A 349 -33.24 7.52 11.72
CA VAL A 349 -32.50 8.79 11.55
C VAL A 349 -33.26 9.77 10.67
N LEU A 350 -33.79 9.34 9.52
CA LEU A 350 -34.58 10.19 8.63
C LEU A 350 -35.88 10.67 9.29
N THR A 351 -36.52 9.82 10.09
CA THR A 351 -37.71 10.18 10.86
C THR A 351 -37.40 11.26 11.89
N VAL A 352 -36.33 11.09 12.67
CA VAL A 352 -35.91 12.08 13.67
C VAL A 352 -35.53 13.42 13.02
N ILE A 353 -34.76 13.39 11.93
CA ILE A 353 -34.41 14.61 11.18
C ILE A 353 -35.67 15.29 10.65
N GLY A 354 -36.58 14.52 10.03
CA GLY A 354 -37.83 15.05 9.50
C GLY A 354 -38.71 15.70 10.56
N LEU A 355 -38.77 15.12 11.76
CA LEU A 355 -39.49 15.71 12.88
C LEU A 355 -38.85 17.01 13.37
N ILE A 356 -37.51 17.06 13.46
CA ILE A 356 -36.79 18.26 13.94
C ILE A 356 -36.87 19.41 12.92
N THR A 357 -36.76 19.12 11.63
CA THR A 357 -36.75 20.16 10.59
C THR A 357 -38.13 20.51 10.03
N GLY A 358 -39.19 19.86 10.51
CA GLY A 358 -40.55 19.99 9.94
C GLY A 358 -40.73 19.38 8.55
N LEU A 359 -39.75 18.58 8.07
CA LEU A 359 -39.77 17.91 6.76
C LEU A 359 -40.24 16.44 6.84
N ALA A 360 -40.94 16.07 7.91
CA ALA A 360 -41.37 14.69 8.16
C ALA A 360 -42.17 14.09 7.00
N LEU A 361 -43.05 14.88 6.36
CA LEU A 361 -43.85 14.46 5.20
C LEU A 361 -43.02 14.06 3.98
N VAL A 362 -41.77 14.53 3.87
CA VAL A 362 -40.87 14.20 2.75
C VAL A 362 -39.87 13.11 3.15
N LEU A 363 -39.27 13.21 4.34
CA LEU A 363 -38.20 12.31 4.76
C LEU A 363 -38.68 10.92 5.17
N ILE A 364 -39.90 10.79 5.72
CA ILE A 364 -40.45 9.48 6.12
C ILE A 364 -40.76 8.62 4.87
N PRO A 365 -41.52 9.09 3.86
CA PRO A 365 -41.75 8.31 2.64
C PRO A 365 -40.45 7.98 1.91
N LEU A 366 -39.49 8.91 1.88
CA LEU A 366 -38.16 8.65 1.33
C LEU A 366 -37.44 7.52 2.08
N GLY A 367 -37.47 7.52 3.41
CA GLY A 367 -36.92 6.46 4.24
C GLY A 367 -37.57 5.10 3.97
N ILE A 368 -38.89 5.04 3.80
CA ILE A 368 -39.60 3.82 3.41
C ILE A 368 -39.17 3.35 2.02
N GLY A 369 -39.12 4.26 1.04
CA GLY A 369 -38.69 3.96 -0.32
C GLY A 369 -37.26 3.40 -0.37
N ILE A 370 -36.33 4.04 0.34
CA ILE A 370 -34.95 3.54 0.52
C ILE A 370 -34.94 2.17 1.21
N GLY A 371 -35.80 1.98 2.22
CA GLY A 371 -35.97 0.70 2.91
C GLY A 371 -36.38 -0.41 1.96
N VAL A 372 -37.48 -0.25 1.22
CA VAL A 372 -37.99 -1.26 0.29
C VAL A 372 -37.00 -1.54 -0.84
N PHE A 373 -36.43 -0.48 -1.45
CA PHE A 373 -35.45 -0.64 -2.51
C PHE A 373 -34.16 -1.32 -2.00
N GLY A 374 -33.69 -0.93 -0.81
CA GLY A 374 -32.54 -1.53 -0.15
C GLY A 374 -32.75 -3.00 0.21
N LEU A 375 -33.95 -3.37 0.68
CA LEU A 375 -34.33 -4.77 0.92
C LEU A 375 -34.29 -5.58 -0.37
N PHE A 376 -34.85 -5.06 -1.46
CA PHE A 376 -34.86 -5.76 -2.74
C PHE A 376 -33.45 -5.95 -3.30
N VAL A 377 -32.71 -4.86 -3.49
CA VAL A 377 -31.38 -4.90 -4.12
C VAL A 377 -30.37 -5.58 -3.22
N GLY A 378 -30.32 -5.21 -1.94
CA GLY A 378 -29.36 -5.77 -1.01
C GLY A 378 -29.71 -7.19 -0.57
N GLY A 379 -30.98 -7.52 -0.44
CA GLY A 379 -31.44 -8.89 -0.18
C GLY A 379 -31.07 -9.83 -1.33
N LEU A 380 -31.26 -9.41 -2.58
CA LEU A 380 -30.82 -10.15 -3.77
C LEU A 380 -29.29 -10.32 -3.77
N GLY A 381 -28.54 -9.25 -3.48
CA GLY A 381 -27.09 -9.31 -3.37
C GLY A 381 -26.58 -10.27 -2.29
N ILE A 382 -27.22 -10.28 -1.12
CA ILE A 382 -26.89 -11.21 -0.01
C ILE A 382 -27.26 -12.65 -0.39
N GLY A 383 -28.42 -12.86 -1.01
CA GLY A 383 -28.86 -14.16 -1.49
C GLY A 383 -27.85 -14.78 -2.46
N ILE A 384 -27.36 -13.98 -3.42
CA ILE A 384 -26.28 -14.38 -4.33
C ILE A 384 -25.00 -14.68 -3.56
N ALA A 385 -24.56 -13.77 -2.67
CA ALA A 385 -23.32 -13.97 -1.93
C ALA A 385 -23.33 -15.28 -1.12
N VAL A 386 -24.45 -15.59 -0.47
CA VAL A 386 -24.58 -16.80 0.35
C VAL A 386 -24.66 -18.08 -0.49
N SER A 387 -25.40 -18.06 -1.61
CA SER A 387 -25.54 -19.25 -2.47
C SER A 387 -24.28 -19.54 -3.30
N SER A 388 -23.54 -18.50 -3.67
CA SER A 388 -22.40 -18.59 -4.59
C SER A 388 -21.04 -18.58 -3.91
N THR A 389 -20.93 -18.32 -2.61
CA THR A 389 -19.63 -18.35 -1.89
C THR A 389 -19.45 -19.65 -1.11
N LYS A 390 -18.32 -20.32 -1.31
CA LYS A 390 -17.85 -21.47 -0.55
C LYS A 390 -16.48 -21.20 0.07
N PHE A 391 -16.26 -21.78 1.25
CA PHE A 391 -15.02 -21.67 1.99
C PHE A 391 -14.49 -23.06 2.29
N ASP A 392 -13.29 -23.38 1.81
CA ASP A 392 -12.68 -24.70 1.99
C ASP A 392 -11.39 -24.58 2.81
N ILE A 393 -11.26 -25.40 3.84
CA ILE A 393 -10.00 -25.68 4.53
C ILE A 393 -9.45 -26.97 3.90
N LEU A 394 -8.36 -26.83 3.14
CA LEU A 394 -7.71 -27.89 2.37
C LEU A 394 -6.55 -28.49 3.17
N GLU A 395 -5.96 -29.59 2.67
CA GLU A 395 -4.81 -30.22 3.33
C GLU A 395 -3.61 -29.25 3.45
N LYS A 396 -3.31 -28.50 2.39
CA LYS A 396 -2.14 -27.62 2.30
C LYS A 396 -2.47 -26.13 2.20
N GLY A 397 -3.72 -25.75 2.46
CA GLY A 397 -4.14 -24.36 2.32
C GLY A 397 -5.58 -24.08 2.72
N ILE A 398 -6.01 -22.86 2.44
CA ILE A 398 -7.34 -22.33 2.72
C ILE A 398 -7.81 -21.61 1.47
N SER A 399 -9.07 -21.82 1.05
CA SER A 399 -9.61 -21.19 -0.16
C SER A 399 -10.98 -20.54 0.03
N GLU A 400 -11.22 -19.46 -0.72
CA GLU A 400 -12.51 -18.80 -0.90
C GLU A 400 -12.90 -18.85 -2.38
N LYS A 401 -14.02 -19.53 -2.68
CA LYS A 401 -14.55 -19.71 -4.02
C LYS A 401 -15.88 -18.98 -4.15
N PHE A 402 -15.97 -18.06 -5.10
CA PHE A 402 -17.22 -17.41 -5.48
C PHE A 402 -17.59 -17.78 -6.92
N ASP A 403 -18.79 -18.32 -7.12
CA ASP A 403 -19.31 -18.74 -8.42
C ASP A 403 -20.75 -18.24 -8.65
N PHE A 404 -20.86 -17.08 -9.32
CA PHE A 404 -22.14 -16.56 -9.81
C PHE A 404 -22.00 -16.11 -11.27
N LEU A 405 -22.17 -14.81 -11.56
CA LEU A 405 -21.88 -14.21 -12.87
C LEU A 405 -20.38 -14.07 -13.12
N ASN A 406 -19.61 -13.87 -12.05
CA ASN A 406 -18.15 -13.85 -12.07
C ASN A 406 -17.65 -15.04 -11.26
N LYS A 407 -16.56 -15.66 -11.72
CA LYS A 407 -15.81 -16.65 -10.94
C LYS A 407 -14.61 -15.99 -10.30
N ARG A 408 -14.39 -16.31 -9.02
CA ARG A 408 -13.21 -15.89 -8.28
C ARG A 408 -12.82 -17.01 -7.33
N ASN A 409 -11.61 -17.53 -7.50
CA ASN A 409 -10.99 -18.47 -6.58
C ASN A 409 -9.74 -17.81 -5.99
N ILE A 410 -9.62 -17.79 -4.66
CA ILE A 410 -8.43 -17.31 -3.95
C ILE A 410 -8.02 -18.41 -2.99
N GLU A 411 -6.78 -18.87 -3.09
CA GLU A 411 -6.24 -19.93 -2.24
C GLU A 411 -4.89 -19.51 -1.65
N PHE A 412 -4.75 -19.67 -0.33
CA PHE A 412 -3.49 -19.44 0.38
C PHE A 412 -2.95 -20.78 0.88
N SER A 413 -1.67 -21.03 0.61
CA SER A 413 -0.95 -22.13 1.25
C SER A 413 -0.65 -21.80 2.71
N ASN A 414 -0.58 -22.81 3.57
CA ASN A 414 -0.46 -22.62 5.03
C ASN A 414 0.78 -21.79 5.43
N ASP A 415 1.89 -21.95 4.69
CA ASP A 415 3.16 -21.25 4.92
C ASP A 415 3.10 -19.76 4.58
N LYS A 416 2.17 -19.34 3.72
CA LYS A 416 2.00 -17.93 3.35
C LYS A 416 1.10 -17.17 4.31
N ILE A 417 0.28 -17.87 5.10
CA ILE A 417 -0.65 -17.24 6.03
C ILE A 417 0.15 -16.70 7.23
N THR A 418 0.15 -15.38 7.38
CA THR A 418 0.96 -14.71 8.40
C THR A 418 0.25 -14.44 9.70
N GLY A 419 -1.08 -14.33 9.64
CA GLY A 419 -1.92 -14.14 10.80
C GLY A 419 -3.38 -14.45 10.49
N VAL A 420 -4.13 -14.67 11.56
CA VAL A 420 -5.57 -14.94 11.48
C VAL A 420 -6.32 -14.04 12.46
N VAL A 421 -7.47 -13.53 12.01
CA VAL A 421 -8.35 -12.69 12.83
C VAL A 421 -9.73 -13.31 12.90
N PHE A 422 -10.14 -13.72 14.09
CA PHE A 422 -11.51 -14.11 14.34
C PHE A 422 -12.32 -12.90 14.80
N LYS A 423 -13.44 -12.67 14.13
CA LYS A 423 -14.36 -11.57 14.39
C LYS A 423 -15.70 -12.11 14.84
N LYS A 424 -16.18 -11.59 15.96
CA LYS A 424 -17.50 -11.89 16.49
C LYS A 424 -18.15 -10.64 17.03
N ASN A 425 -19.30 -10.27 16.51
CA ASN A 425 -20.09 -9.16 17.00
C ASN A 425 -21.36 -9.61 17.73
N PHE A 426 -22.15 -8.64 18.23
CA PHE A 426 -23.38 -8.95 18.97
C PHE A 426 -24.42 -9.69 18.11
N ILE A 427 -24.49 -9.44 16.80
CA ILE A 427 -25.39 -10.15 15.88
C ILE A 427 -24.87 -11.58 15.68
N ASP A 428 -23.54 -11.76 15.57
CA ASP A 428 -22.91 -13.08 15.49
C ASP A 428 -23.26 -13.94 16.72
N ASN A 429 -23.40 -13.34 17.91
CA ASN A 429 -23.87 -14.05 19.10
C ASN A 429 -25.33 -14.55 18.97
N TRP A 430 -26.23 -13.77 18.36
CA TRP A 430 -27.63 -14.19 18.17
C TRP A 430 -27.77 -15.34 17.18
N PHE A 431 -26.92 -15.39 16.15
CA PHE A 431 -26.97 -16.41 15.11
C PHE A 431 -25.97 -17.56 15.31
N GLY A 432 -25.16 -17.54 16.39
CA GLY A 432 -24.13 -18.54 16.64
C GLY A 432 -23.08 -18.61 15.52
N THR A 433 -22.67 -17.45 15.00
CA THR A 433 -21.75 -17.32 13.86
C THR A 433 -20.46 -16.61 14.27
N PHE A 434 -19.48 -16.56 13.37
CA PHE A 434 -18.29 -15.71 13.44
C PHE A 434 -17.74 -15.51 12.03
N SER A 435 -16.78 -14.59 11.88
CA SER A 435 -16.03 -14.45 10.63
C SER A 435 -14.53 -14.63 10.89
N THR A 436 -13.81 -15.15 9.91
CA THR A 436 -12.34 -15.34 9.98
C THR A 436 -11.67 -14.63 8.82
N ILE A 437 -10.60 -13.89 9.11
CA ILE A 437 -9.78 -13.21 8.11
C ILE A 437 -8.38 -13.80 8.13
N PHE A 438 -7.88 -14.21 6.98
CA PHE A 438 -6.53 -14.71 6.82
C PHE A 438 -5.66 -13.65 6.15
N TRP A 439 -4.57 -13.30 6.81
CA TRP A 439 -3.52 -12.42 6.30
C TRP A 439 -2.46 -13.26 5.59
N SER A 440 -1.93 -12.77 4.46
CA SER A 440 -1.00 -13.55 3.63
C SER A 440 0.15 -12.70 3.12
N ILE A 441 1.33 -13.31 2.97
CA ILE A 441 2.45 -12.72 2.22
C ILE A 441 2.30 -13.05 0.74
N GLY A 442 2.45 -12.04 -0.12
CA GLY A 442 2.43 -12.20 -1.57
C GLY A 442 1.05 -12.14 -2.21
N SER A 443 -0.01 -11.94 -1.42
CA SER A 443 -1.34 -11.59 -1.95
C SER A 443 -1.72 -10.18 -1.52
N GLY A 444 -2.23 -9.38 -2.46
CA GLY A 444 -2.78 -8.05 -2.16
C GLY A 444 -4.18 -8.08 -1.56
N ALA A 445 -4.79 -9.27 -1.36
CA ALA A 445 -6.13 -9.46 -0.83
C ALA A 445 -6.10 -10.39 0.39
N ASN A 446 -7.17 -10.37 1.19
CA ASN A 446 -7.38 -11.32 2.29
C ASN A 446 -8.46 -12.33 1.92
N ILE A 447 -8.31 -13.58 2.34
CA ILE A 447 -9.39 -14.56 2.37
C ILE A 447 -10.28 -14.24 3.58
N ASN A 448 -11.59 -14.11 3.37
CA ASN A 448 -12.53 -13.75 4.42
C ASN A 448 -13.67 -14.78 4.51
N PHE A 449 -13.60 -15.67 5.48
CA PHE A 449 -14.69 -16.57 5.81
C PHE A 449 -15.76 -15.75 6.55
N LYS A 450 -16.77 -15.26 5.83
CA LYS A 450 -17.77 -14.34 6.37
C LYS A 450 -18.98 -15.10 6.93
N ASN A 451 -19.40 -14.72 8.14
CA ASN A 451 -20.64 -15.17 8.77
C ASN A 451 -20.81 -16.70 8.78
N ILE A 452 -19.75 -17.45 9.03
CA ILE A 452 -19.79 -18.92 9.11
C ILE A 452 -20.30 -19.37 10.47
N LYS A 453 -20.88 -20.57 10.56
CA LYS A 453 -21.35 -21.12 11.85
C LYS A 453 -20.17 -21.34 12.79
N TYR A 454 -20.33 -20.93 14.05
CA TYR A 454 -19.33 -21.13 15.09
C TYR A 454 -19.28 -22.59 15.52
N SER A 455 -18.11 -23.21 15.41
CA SER A 455 -17.76 -24.45 16.08
C SER A 455 -16.34 -24.36 16.65
N ALA A 456 -16.16 -24.90 17.86
CA ALA A 456 -14.84 -24.92 18.51
C ALA A 456 -13.85 -25.76 17.69
N GLU A 457 -14.33 -26.84 17.06
CA GLU A 457 -13.58 -27.69 16.15
C GLU A 457 -13.01 -26.90 14.96
N VAL A 458 -13.83 -26.12 14.25
CA VAL A 458 -13.36 -25.33 13.09
C VAL A 458 -12.36 -24.27 13.53
N LYS A 459 -12.62 -23.57 14.64
CA LYS A 459 -11.67 -22.57 15.16
C LYS A 459 -10.33 -23.21 15.51
N ASN A 460 -10.34 -24.31 16.26
CA ASN A 460 -9.12 -24.99 16.69
C ASN A 460 -8.40 -25.65 15.50
N GLY A 461 -9.13 -26.21 14.55
CA GLY A 461 -8.59 -26.77 13.31
C GLY A 461 -7.90 -25.71 12.46
N ILE A 462 -8.49 -24.51 12.32
CA ILE A 462 -7.84 -23.36 11.68
C ILE A 462 -6.55 -23.00 12.41
N MET A 463 -6.57 -22.92 13.73
CA MET A 463 -5.39 -22.58 14.53
C MET A 463 -4.26 -23.61 14.36
N ALA A 464 -4.59 -24.89 14.41
CA ALA A 464 -3.65 -26.00 14.17
C ALA A 464 -3.07 -25.97 12.75
N LYS A 465 -3.90 -25.61 11.74
CA LYS A 465 -3.48 -25.44 10.34
C LYS A 465 -2.37 -24.39 10.19
N LEU A 466 -2.37 -23.38 11.05
CA LEU A 466 -1.42 -22.28 11.05
C LEU A 466 -0.23 -22.51 11.99
N GLY A 467 -0.11 -23.70 12.57
CA GLY A 467 0.93 -24.03 13.55
C GLY A 467 0.77 -23.30 14.89
N ILE A 468 -0.44 -22.82 15.19
CA ILE A 468 -0.75 -22.13 16.44
C ILE A 468 -1.43 -23.12 17.38
N ALA A 469 -0.63 -23.73 18.25
CA ALA A 469 -1.13 -24.63 19.28
C ALA A 469 -1.60 -23.86 20.53
N PRO A 470 -2.55 -24.40 21.32
CA PRO A 470 -2.79 -23.92 22.67
C PRO A 470 -1.52 -24.09 23.50
N GLU A 471 -0.94 -22.97 23.94
CA GLU A 471 0.31 -22.94 24.71
C GLU A 471 0.09 -22.14 26.01
N GLU A 472 0.97 -22.34 26.99
CA GLU A 472 0.93 -21.57 28.23
C GLU A 472 1.24 -20.08 27.97
N GLU A 473 0.46 -19.21 28.60
CA GLU A 473 0.72 -17.78 28.66
C GLU A 473 2.04 -17.51 29.40
N ILE A 474 2.99 -16.87 28.68
CA ILE A 474 4.29 -16.47 29.24
C ILE A 474 4.24 -15.04 29.79
N TYR A 475 3.47 -14.15 29.17
CA TYR A 475 3.31 -12.76 29.60
C TYR A 475 2.01 -12.16 29.07
N LYS A 476 1.43 -11.19 29.80
CA LYS A 476 0.18 -10.54 29.41
C LYS A 476 0.19 -9.05 29.70
N ILE A 477 -0.25 -8.28 28.72
CA ILE A 477 -0.41 -6.83 28.80
C ILE A 477 -1.90 -6.52 28.70
N ASN A 478 -2.44 -5.89 29.74
CA ASN A 478 -3.81 -5.38 29.72
C ASN A 478 -3.82 -3.89 29.40
N SER A 479 -4.93 -3.41 28.82
CA SER A 479 -5.15 -1.98 28.62
C SER A 479 -5.57 -1.30 29.94
N ALA A 480 -4.82 -0.30 30.38
CA ALA A 480 -5.07 0.43 31.63
C ALA A 480 -5.72 1.80 31.32
N VAL A 481 -7.00 1.80 30.96
CA VAL A 481 -7.69 3.01 30.49
C VAL A 481 -8.17 3.88 31.64
N THR A 482 -7.58 5.08 31.73
CA THR A 482 -8.04 6.17 32.60
C THR A 482 -8.56 7.34 31.76
N LEU A 483 -9.43 8.18 32.33
CA LEU A 483 -9.93 9.38 31.65
C LEU A 483 -8.77 10.30 31.24
N GLY A 484 -7.77 10.46 32.11
CA GLY A 484 -6.57 11.23 31.82
C GLY A 484 -5.77 10.65 30.64
N ALA A 485 -5.64 9.32 30.57
CA ALA A 485 -4.98 8.66 29.44
C ALA A 485 -5.77 8.82 28.14
N LEU A 486 -7.11 8.74 28.18
CA LEU A 486 -7.99 9.00 27.02
C LEU A 486 -7.81 10.42 26.47
N LEU A 487 -7.82 11.43 27.33
CA LEU A 487 -7.63 12.83 26.94
C LEU A 487 -6.23 13.06 26.35
N LYS A 488 -5.18 12.55 27.02
CA LYS A 488 -3.79 12.67 26.55
C LYS A 488 -3.57 11.96 25.22
N ALA A 489 -4.16 10.79 25.02
CA ALA A 489 -4.10 10.06 23.74
C ALA A 489 -4.75 10.84 22.59
N ASN A 490 -5.76 11.68 22.87
CA ASN A 490 -6.55 12.40 21.87
C ASN A 490 -6.38 13.94 21.95
N ILE A 491 -5.23 14.44 22.45
CA ILE A 491 -5.06 15.87 22.78
C ILE A 491 -5.35 16.81 21.59
N GLY A 492 -4.94 16.42 20.37
CA GLY A 492 -5.20 17.22 19.17
C GLY A 492 -6.70 17.35 18.86
N LEU A 493 -7.46 16.25 19.01
CA LEU A 493 -8.91 16.26 18.83
C LEU A 493 -9.61 17.06 19.94
N CYS A 494 -9.11 17.00 21.17
CA CYS A 494 -9.62 17.84 22.26
C CYS A 494 -9.41 19.33 22.00
N ILE A 495 -8.26 19.74 21.44
CA ILE A 495 -7.99 21.14 21.07
C ILE A 495 -8.95 21.60 19.96
N VAL A 496 -9.14 20.79 18.92
CA VAL A 496 -10.08 21.12 17.83
C VAL A 496 -11.51 21.21 18.35
N ALA A 497 -11.95 20.25 19.18
CA ALA A 497 -13.27 20.27 19.80
C ALA A 497 -13.47 21.52 20.66
N LEU A 498 -12.46 21.92 21.45
CA LEU A 498 -12.48 23.14 22.24
C LEU A 498 -12.62 24.40 21.38
N LEU A 499 -11.86 24.49 20.27
CA LEU A 499 -11.98 25.61 19.33
C LEU A 499 -13.38 25.70 18.69
N ILE A 500 -13.97 24.56 18.33
CA ILE A 500 -15.34 24.51 17.80
C ILE A 500 -16.35 24.93 18.86
N ILE A 501 -16.20 24.46 20.11
CA ILE A 501 -17.07 24.83 21.23
C ILE A 501 -17.01 26.35 21.49
N VAL A 502 -15.80 26.93 21.56
CA VAL A 502 -15.60 28.37 21.78
C VAL A 502 -16.17 29.18 20.61
N GLY A 503 -15.85 28.80 19.36
CA GLY A 503 -16.33 29.49 18.17
C GLY A 503 -17.86 29.44 18.02
N SER A 504 -18.47 28.28 18.23
CA SER A 504 -19.93 28.12 18.17
C SER A 504 -20.65 28.83 19.31
N SER A 505 -20.06 28.87 20.50
CA SER A 505 -20.59 29.61 21.65
C SER A 505 -20.52 31.12 21.43
N PHE A 506 -19.47 31.62 20.77
CA PHE A 506 -19.40 33.01 20.34
C PHE A 506 -20.48 33.33 19.28
N LEU A 507 -20.68 32.46 18.29
CA LEU A 507 -21.77 32.61 17.31
C LEU A 507 -23.15 32.52 17.96
N ALA A 508 -23.30 31.81 19.08
CA ALA A 508 -24.56 31.70 19.81
C ALA A 508 -25.05 33.03 20.38
N ILE A 509 -24.15 34.02 20.56
CA ILE A 509 -24.51 35.40 20.92
C ILE A 509 -25.38 36.02 19.82
N SER A 510 -25.13 35.68 18.55
CA SER A 510 -25.90 36.18 17.40
C SER A 510 -27.15 35.37 17.11
N ASN A 511 -27.10 34.05 17.32
CA ASN A 511 -28.23 33.15 17.08
C ASN A 511 -28.16 31.93 17.99
N ILE A 512 -29.17 31.77 18.85
CA ILE A 512 -29.22 30.72 19.87
C ILE A 512 -29.08 29.30 19.31
N VAL A 513 -29.42 29.05 18.03
CA VAL A 513 -29.30 27.74 17.38
C VAL A 513 -27.86 27.19 17.44
N PHE A 514 -26.85 28.06 17.45
CA PHE A 514 -25.45 27.63 17.53
C PHE A 514 -25.07 26.99 18.88
N ILE A 515 -25.88 27.12 19.93
CA ILE A 515 -25.67 26.44 21.23
C ILE A 515 -25.87 24.92 21.13
N ALA A 516 -26.57 24.42 20.11
CA ALA A 516 -26.76 23.00 19.90
C ALA A 516 -25.43 22.27 19.58
N ILE A 517 -24.50 22.94 18.90
CA ILE A 517 -23.20 22.38 18.51
C ILE A 517 -22.34 21.99 19.73
N PRO A 518 -22.05 22.88 20.69
CA PRO A 518 -21.23 22.52 21.85
C PRO A 518 -21.90 21.47 22.72
N ILE A 519 -23.23 21.52 22.90
CA ILE A 519 -24.00 20.49 23.63
C ILE A 519 -23.82 19.12 22.95
N LEU A 520 -23.99 19.06 21.63
CA LEU A 520 -23.84 17.82 20.87
C LEU A 520 -22.42 17.26 20.96
N ILE A 521 -21.39 18.12 20.85
CA ILE A 521 -19.99 17.70 20.99
C ILE A 521 -19.72 17.10 22.37
N VAL A 522 -20.26 17.71 23.44
CA VAL A 522 -20.10 17.20 24.82
C VAL A 522 -20.81 15.85 24.98
N ILE A 523 -22.06 15.72 24.52
CA ILE A 523 -22.82 14.47 24.60
C ILE A 523 -22.10 13.34 23.85
N ILE A 524 -21.70 13.60 22.59
CA ILE A 524 -20.93 12.63 21.79
C ILE A 524 -19.61 12.29 22.49
N GLY A 525 -18.92 13.28 23.05
CA GLY A 525 -17.70 13.08 23.82
C GLY A 525 -17.87 12.13 25.00
N ILE A 526 -18.92 12.33 25.81
CA ILE A 526 -19.25 11.46 26.95
C ILE A 526 -19.54 10.04 26.47
N ILE A 527 -20.38 9.87 25.46
CA ILE A 527 -20.73 8.56 24.89
C ILE A 527 -19.46 7.83 24.41
N LEU A 528 -18.58 8.53 23.68
CA LEU A 528 -17.33 7.96 23.18
C LEU A 528 -16.36 7.60 24.32
N ILE A 529 -16.30 8.40 25.39
CA ILE A 529 -15.46 8.11 26.56
C ILE A 529 -15.94 6.84 27.27
N VAL A 530 -17.25 6.73 27.53
CA VAL A 530 -17.85 5.55 28.17
C VAL A 530 -17.63 4.31 27.31
N TYR A 531 -17.90 4.40 26.01
CA TYR A 531 -17.67 3.30 25.07
C TYR A 531 -16.20 2.88 25.02
N LYS A 532 -15.25 3.83 24.88
CA LYS A 532 -13.82 3.52 24.83
C LYS A 532 -13.35 2.89 26.14
N LYS A 533 -13.77 3.43 27.29
CA LYS A 533 -13.42 2.86 28.60
C LYS A 533 -13.86 1.41 28.70
N ALA A 534 -15.10 1.11 28.31
CA ALA A 534 -15.59 -0.26 28.26
C ALA A 534 -14.77 -1.10 27.25
N PHE A 535 -14.69 -0.68 25.98
CA PHE A 535 -14.00 -1.39 24.90
C PHE A 535 -12.57 -1.81 25.26
N TYR A 536 -11.79 -0.88 25.81
CA TYR A 536 -10.40 -1.14 26.13
C TYR A 536 -10.23 -1.90 27.44
N SER A 537 -11.15 -1.79 28.41
CA SER A 537 -11.07 -2.57 29.64
C SER A 537 -11.10 -4.09 29.42
N THR A 538 -11.68 -4.54 28.30
CA THR A 538 -11.69 -5.96 27.89
C THR A 538 -10.57 -6.33 26.92
N SER A 539 -9.72 -5.38 26.54
CA SER A 539 -8.66 -5.59 25.57
C SER A 539 -7.38 -6.06 26.25
N SER A 540 -6.80 -7.16 25.76
CA SER A 540 -5.58 -7.74 26.33
C SER A 540 -4.71 -8.38 25.25
N LEU A 541 -3.41 -8.32 25.47
CA LEU A 541 -2.38 -8.90 24.62
C LEU A 541 -1.66 -9.97 25.42
N THR A 542 -1.67 -11.21 24.93
CA THR A 542 -1.03 -12.36 25.56
C THR A 542 0.09 -12.87 24.68
N PHE A 543 1.25 -13.09 25.28
CA PHE A 543 2.40 -13.73 24.68
C PHE A 543 2.42 -15.20 25.09
N THR A 544 2.71 -16.07 24.13
CA THR A 544 2.98 -17.50 24.36
C THR A 544 4.41 -17.81 23.92
N LYS A 545 4.81 -19.08 23.88
CA LYS A 545 6.17 -19.46 23.47
C LYS A 545 6.45 -19.10 22.02
N ASN A 546 5.45 -19.26 21.13
CA ASN A 546 5.65 -19.17 19.68
C ASN A 546 4.82 -18.08 18.97
N TYR A 547 3.79 -17.53 19.62
CA TYR A 547 2.91 -16.54 19.02
C TYR A 547 2.45 -15.46 19.98
N VAL A 548 1.83 -14.43 19.43
CA VAL A 548 1.13 -13.40 20.18
C VAL A 548 -0.34 -13.42 19.83
N TYR A 549 -1.17 -13.25 20.86
CA TYR A 549 -2.62 -13.20 20.81
C TYR A 549 -3.09 -11.83 21.28
N PHE A 550 -3.93 -11.17 20.50
CA PHE A 550 -4.58 -9.93 20.91
C PHE A 550 -6.10 -10.07 20.86
N LYS A 551 -6.75 -9.81 21.99
CA LYS A 551 -8.21 -9.71 22.09
C LYS A 551 -8.62 -8.25 22.22
N ALA A 552 -9.54 -7.80 21.38
CA ALA A 552 -10.05 -6.43 21.40
C ALA A 552 -11.57 -6.39 21.34
N GLY A 553 -12.17 -5.52 22.15
CA GLY A 553 -13.58 -5.13 22.06
C GLY A 553 -14.56 -5.88 22.96
N ILE A 554 -15.81 -5.39 22.93
CA ILE A 554 -16.95 -5.93 23.69
C ILE A 554 -18.05 -6.39 22.73
N PHE A 555 -18.63 -5.45 21.99
CA PHE A 555 -19.68 -5.74 21.02
C PHE A 555 -19.16 -6.24 19.67
N PHE A 556 -17.88 -5.98 19.40
CA PHE A 556 -17.15 -6.39 18.20
C PHE A 556 -15.82 -6.95 18.70
N ILE A 557 -15.86 -8.21 19.09
CA ILE A 557 -14.70 -8.95 19.57
C ILE A 557 -13.86 -9.33 18.35
N ASN A 558 -12.61 -8.87 18.35
CA ASN A 558 -11.61 -9.29 17.38
C ASN A 558 -10.49 -10.02 18.14
N GLU A 559 -10.12 -11.19 17.64
CA GLU A 559 -9.08 -12.05 18.19
C GLU A 559 -8.02 -12.24 17.12
N TYR A 560 -6.87 -11.60 17.30
CA TYR A 560 -5.75 -11.62 16.37
C TYR A 560 -4.72 -12.62 16.85
N TYR A 561 -4.21 -13.43 15.93
CA TYR A 561 -3.13 -14.35 16.19
C TYR A 561 -2.06 -14.19 15.12
N ALA A 562 -0.80 -14.08 15.56
CA ALA A 562 0.35 -14.03 14.66
C ALA A 562 1.53 -14.76 15.29
N LEU A 563 2.18 -15.63 14.52
CA LEU A 563 3.44 -16.23 14.91
C LEU A 563 4.51 -15.15 15.04
N TYR A 564 5.43 -15.31 15.98
CA TYR A 564 6.49 -14.33 16.14
C TYR A 564 7.43 -14.23 14.93
N ASN A 565 7.51 -15.29 14.13
CA ASN A 565 8.28 -15.27 12.89
C ASN A 565 7.66 -14.31 11.85
N ASN A 566 6.36 -14.10 11.91
CA ASN A 566 5.61 -13.25 10.98
C ASN A 566 5.50 -11.79 11.44
N ILE A 567 6.00 -11.44 12.62
CA ILE A 567 6.06 -10.05 13.08
C ILE A 567 7.35 -9.41 12.57
N LYS A 568 7.17 -8.32 11.82
CA LYS A 568 8.22 -7.59 11.10
C LYS A 568 8.91 -6.58 12.00
N ASP A 569 8.09 -5.72 12.60
CA ASP A 569 8.52 -4.63 13.47
C ASP A 569 7.48 -4.37 14.56
N ILE A 570 7.95 -3.73 15.63
CA ILE A 570 7.12 -3.26 16.72
C ILE A 570 7.19 -1.75 16.75
N THR A 571 6.03 -1.11 16.84
CA THR A 571 5.93 0.34 16.94
C THR A 571 5.23 0.71 18.24
N THR A 572 5.90 1.50 19.07
CA THR A 572 5.35 2.04 20.31
C THR A 572 5.10 3.53 20.19
N VAL A 573 4.00 4.02 20.77
CA VAL A 573 3.63 5.44 20.81
C VAL A 573 3.27 5.83 22.22
N LYS A 574 4.14 6.57 22.89
CA LYS A 574 3.89 7.14 24.22
C LYS A 574 3.03 8.40 24.11
N TYR A 575 1.97 8.47 24.92
CA TYR A 575 1.10 9.62 24.98
C TYR A 575 1.78 10.80 25.71
N PRO A 576 1.42 12.05 25.38
CA PRO A 576 2.03 13.23 26.00
C PRO A 576 1.83 13.25 27.52
N PHE A 577 2.90 13.56 28.25
CA PHE A 577 2.89 13.71 29.72
C PHE A 577 2.31 12.48 30.46
N SER A 578 2.60 11.28 29.96
CA SER A 578 1.97 10.04 30.39
C SER A 578 2.98 8.89 30.46
N LYS A 579 2.71 7.88 31.29
CA LYS A 579 3.36 6.56 31.25
C LYS A 579 2.66 5.59 30.29
N TYR A 580 1.44 5.94 29.86
CA TYR A 580 0.63 5.14 28.95
C TYR A 580 1.04 5.35 27.48
N GLY A 581 0.88 4.31 26.68
CA GLY A 581 1.06 4.38 25.23
C GLY A 581 0.31 3.30 24.45
N THR A 582 0.53 3.28 23.15
CA THR A 582 0.07 2.25 22.22
C THR A 582 1.26 1.37 21.83
N ILE A 583 1.04 0.06 21.71
CA ILE A 583 1.99 -0.90 21.11
C ILE A 583 1.31 -1.49 19.88
N THR A 584 1.97 -1.39 18.73
CA THR A 584 1.52 -1.88 17.43
C THR A 584 2.48 -2.97 16.96
N PHE A 585 1.93 -4.13 16.59
CA PHE A 585 2.67 -5.23 15.99
C PHE A 585 2.35 -5.25 14.50
N ASN A 586 3.36 -5.00 13.68
CA ASN A 586 3.23 -5.10 12.23
C ASN A 586 3.55 -6.53 11.80
N VAL A 587 2.57 -7.16 11.16
CA VAL A 587 2.63 -8.54 10.68
C VAL A 587 2.93 -8.52 9.18
N ALA A 588 3.70 -9.49 8.71
CA ALA A 588 4.05 -9.63 7.31
C ALA A 588 2.81 -9.83 6.43
N GLY A 589 2.89 -9.36 5.18
CA GLY A 589 1.75 -9.23 4.28
C GLY A 589 1.11 -7.84 4.31
N GLU A 590 0.39 -7.52 3.24
CA GLU A 590 -0.23 -6.21 3.04
C GLU A 590 -1.55 -6.35 2.29
N THR A 591 -2.52 -5.48 2.59
CA THR A 591 -3.74 -5.39 1.79
C THR A 591 -3.65 -4.21 0.85
N THR A 592 -3.89 -4.46 -0.44
CA THR A 592 -4.08 -3.42 -1.45
C THR A 592 -5.48 -2.83 -1.29
N ILE A 593 -5.56 -1.53 -0.97
CA ILE A 593 -6.80 -0.79 -1.11
C ILE A 593 -6.79 -0.12 -2.48
N GLN A 594 -7.57 -0.69 -3.41
CA GLN A 594 -7.92 -0.01 -4.65
C GLN A 594 -8.84 1.16 -4.32
N THR A 595 -8.26 2.34 -4.13
CA THR A 595 -9.05 3.56 -4.00
C THR A 595 -9.74 3.82 -5.34
N ALA A 596 -11.07 3.73 -5.39
CA ALA A 596 -11.88 3.95 -6.61
C ALA A 596 -11.61 5.31 -7.30
N GLN A 597 -10.98 6.26 -6.62
CA GLN A 597 -10.54 7.56 -7.15
C GLN A 597 -9.26 7.52 -8.01
N SER A 598 -8.51 6.41 -8.06
CA SER A 598 -7.23 6.36 -8.81
C SER A 598 -7.41 6.22 -10.34
N ASN A 599 -8.60 5.89 -10.83
CA ASN A 599 -8.84 5.77 -12.28
C ASN A 599 -8.93 7.12 -13.01
N ASN A 600 -9.07 8.23 -12.27
CA ASN A 600 -9.30 9.56 -12.86
C ASN A 600 -8.06 10.47 -12.94
N LYS A 601 -6.90 10.06 -12.42
CA LYS A 601 -5.64 10.83 -12.61
C LYS A 601 -4.87 10.30 -13.82
N MET A 602 -5.41 10.58 -15.00
CA MET A 602 -4.69 10.45 -16.26
C MET A 602 -3.62 11.55 -16.31
N SER A 603 -2.37 11.20 -15.97
CA SER A 603 -1.22 12.09 -16.12
C SER A 603 -0.93 12.32 -17.60
N LEU A 604 -0.75 13.57 -18.03
CA LEU A 604 -0.33 13.94 -19.39
C LEU A 604 0.94 13.17 -19.85
N LEU A 605 1.78 12.72 -18.90
CA LEU A 605 2.97 11.93 -19.16
C LEU A 605 2.66 10.49 -19.63
N SER A 606 1.57 9.87 -19.15
CA SER A 606 1.17 8.53 -19.59
C SER A 606 0.49 8.53 -20.96
N MET A 607 0.12 9.72 -21.48
CA MET A 607 -0.37 9.90 -22.85
C MET A 607 0.75 10.03 -23.88
N MET A 608 1.98 10.38 -23.47
CA MET A 608 3.10 10.63 -24.40
C MET A 608 4.19 9.54 -24.39
N GLY A 609 4.14 8.59 -23.45
CA GLY A 609 5.01 7.41 -23.42
C GLY A 609 4.18 6.16 -23.13
N GLY A 610 4.10 5.25 -24.10
CA GLY A 610 3.19 4.10 -24.13
C GLY A 610 3.48 3.01 -23.11
N ASN A 611 3.46 3.33 -21.82
CA ASN A 611 3.46 2.35 -20.75
C ASN A 611 2.23 2.55 -19.85
N ARG A 612 1.14 1.86 -20.19
CA ARG A 612 -0.13 1.86 -19.44
C ARG A 612 -0.08 1.03 -18.15
N ASN A 613 1.07 0.43 -17.85
CA ASN A 613 1.32 -0.26 -16.59
C ASN A 613 2.03 0.63 -15.56
N LEU A 614 2.04 1.96 -15.74
CA LEU A 614 2.45 2.84 -14.63
C LEU A 614 1.48 2.58 -13.46
N PRO A 615 2.00 2.19 -12.29
CA PRO A 615 1.19 1.68 -11.20
C PRO A 615 0.13 2.71 -10.83
N THR A 616 -1.15 2.31 -10.90
CA THR A 616 -2.17 2.97 -10.09
C THR A 616 -1.64 3.03 -8.67
N SER A 617 -1.75 4.16 -7.99
CA SER A 617 -1.25 4.28 -6.62
C SER A 617 -2.16 3.46 -5.71
N THR A 618 -1.94 2.15 -5.67
CA THR A 618 -2.50 1.23 -4.70
C THR A 618 -1.94 1.64 -3.35
N GLN A 619 -2.84 2.04 -2.45
CA GLN A 619 -2.44 2.24 -1.06
C GLN A 619 -2.29 0.85 -0.45
N LEU A 620 -1.07 0.52 -0.10
CA LEU A 620 -0.72 -0.69 0.62
C LEU A 620 -0.87 -0.41 2.11
N ILE A 621 -1.69 -1.21 2.79
CA ILE A 621 -1.85 -1.13 4.24
C ILE A 621 -1.22 -2.39 4.84
N PRO A 622 -0.18 -2.25 5.68
CA PRO A 622 0.41 -3.40 6.36
C PRO A 622 -0.60 -4.03 7.32
N HIS A 623 -0.54 -5.35 7.45
CA HIS A 623 -1.28 -6.03 8.50
C HIS A 623 -0.73 -5.62 9.86
N ALA A 624 -1.62 -5.21 10.77
CA ALA A 624 -1.22 -4.83 12.10
C ALA A 624 -2.37 -4.98 13.09
N PHE A 625 -2.01 -5.15 14.35
CA PHE A 625 -2.92 -4.98 15.49
C PHE A 625 -2.24 -4.17 16.58
N SER A 626 -3.02 -3.53 17.44
CA SER A 626 -2.49 -2.59 18.43
C SER A 626 -3.25 -2.64 19.74
N ILE A 627 -2.49 -2.69 20.84
CA ILE A 627 -3.03 -2.49 22.19
C ILE A 627 -2.79 -1.03 22.62
N ASN A 628 -3.87 -0.34 22.96
CA ASN A 628 -3.83 1.04 23.43
C ASN A 628 -3.79 1.11 24.95
N TYR A 629 -3.33 2.24 25.50
CA TYR A 629 -3.26 2.50 26.94
C TYR A 629 -2.48 1.45 27.74
N SER A 630 -1.41 0.91 27.16
CA SER A 630 -0.47 0.07 27.90
C SER A 630 0.32 0.95 28.87
N GLU A 631 0.28 0.62 30.16
CA GLU A 631 1.05 1.30 31.20
C GLU A 631 2.55 1.00 31.11
N ASP A 632 3.41 1.91 31.58
CA ASP A 632 4.87 1.77 31.57
C ASP A 632 5.45 1.38 30.20
N ILE A 633 4.98 2.06 29.16
CA ILE A 633 5.32 1.79 27.76
C ILE A 633 6.82 1.72 27.49
N ASP A 634 7.62 2.55 28.16
CA ASP A 634 9.08 2.61 27.97
C ASP A 634 9.78 1.31 28.41
N SER A 635 9.25 0.62 29.43
CA SER A 635 9.83 -0.63 29.93
C SER A 635 9.31 -1.83 29.13
N LYS A 636 8.03 -1.80 28.76
CA LYS A 636 7.41 -2.87 27.96
C LYS A 636 7.98 -2.95 26.55
N ASP A 637 8.33 -1.82 25.96
CA ASP A 637 8.97 -1.78 24.64
C ASP A 637 10.27 -2.62 24.61
N GLU A 638 11.15 -2.44 25.61
CA GLU A 638 12.37 -3.24 25.74
C GLU A 638 12.07 -4.72 26.00
N LEU A 639 11.13 -4.99 26.91
CA LEU A 639 10.78 -6.36 27.30
C LEU A 639 10.22 -7.16 26.12
N ILE A 640 9.37 -6.53 25.30
CA ILE A 640 8.81 -7.16 24.11
C ILE A 640 9.94 -7.51 23.15
N ASP A 641 10.82 -6.59 22.81
CA ASP A 641 11.94 -6.89 21.91
C ASP A 641 12.83 -8.03 22.44
N ILE A 642 13.03 -8.13 23.77
CA ILE A 642 13.71 -9.25 24.41
C ILE A 642 12.91 -10.56 24.26
N ILE A 643 11.58 -10.54 24.41
CA ILE A 643 10.73 -11.71 24.19
C ILE A 643 10.87 -12.20 22.74
N PHE A 644 10.86 -11.29 21.77
CA PHE A 644 11.02 -11.62 20.35
C PHE A 644 12.41 -12.17 20.02
N TYR A 645 13.44 -11.65 20.68
CA TYR A 645 14.83 -12.02 20.41
C TYR A 645 15.28 -13.29 21.15
N LYS A 646 15.06 -13.36 22.46
CA LYS A 646 15.56 -14.44 23.33
C LYS A 646 14.62 -15.64 23.46
N ARG A 647 13.32 -15.47 23.18
CA ARG A 647 12.29 -16.52 23.42
C ARG A 647 12.30 -17.06 24.87
N PRO A 648 12.20 -16.19 25.89
CA PRO A 648 12.23 -16.64 27.28
C PRO A 648 11.03 -17.50 27.64
N ASN A 649 11.21 -18.38 28.63
CA ASN A 649 10.10 -19.02 29.32
C ASN A 649 9.49 -18.05 30.35
N LYS A 650 8.35 -18.43 30.92
CA LYS A 650 7.62 -17.63 31.92
C LYS A 650 8.45 -17.23 33.15
N ALA A 651 9.32 -18.13 33.62
CA ALA A 651 10.17 -17.87 34.79
C ALA A 651 11.21 -16.75 34.52
N ASN A 652 11.78 -16.71 33.31
CA ASN A 652 12.78 -15.72 32.93
C ASN A 652 12.18 -14.32 32.67
N ILE A 653 10.88 -14.22 32.40
CA ILE A 653 10.25 -12.92 32.09
C ILE A 653 10.16 -12.04 33.33
N ALA A 654 9.83 -12.63 34.49
CA ALA A 654 9.76 -11.88 35.73
C ALA A 654 11.12 -11.27 36.13
N SER A 655 12.21 -12.00 35.90
CA SER A 655 13.57 -11.46 36.15
C SER A 655 13.95 -10.39 35.12
N PHE A 656 13.58 -10.55 33.85
CA PHE A 656 13.78 -9.51 32.83
C PHE A 656 12.99 -8.23 33.12
N GLU A 657 11.77 -8.34 33.65
CA GLU A 657 10.95 -7.18 34.02
C GLU A 657 11.53 -6.44 35.22
N ALA A 658 12.00 -7.16 36.24
CA ALA A 658 12.66 -6.57 37.41
C ALA A 658 13.98 -5.87 37.07
N GLU A 659 14.74 -6.41 36.12
CA GLU A 659 16.06 -5.91 35.73
C GLU A 659 16.07 -5.19 34.37
N ILE A 660 14.92 -4.71 33.89
CA ILE A 660 14.81 -4.23 32.49
C ILE A 660 15.82 -3.13 32.13
N GLN A 661 16.22 -2.32 33.12
CA GLN A 661 17.23 -1.26 32.94
C GLN A 661 18.64 -1.81 32.68
N SER A 662 18.97 -3.00 33.20
CA SER A 662 20.26 -3.66 32.94
C SER A 662 20.34 -4.21 31.51
N TYR A 663 19.20 -4.56 30.92
CA TYR A 663 19.08 -5.03 29.54
C TYR A 663 19.05 -3.91 28.50
N LYS A 664 18.90 -2.65 28.94
CA LYS A 664 18.92 -1.50 28.04
C LYS A 664 20.29 -1.38 27.38
N THR A 665 20.36 -1.80 26.13
CA THR A 665 21.63 -1.89 25.41
C THR A 665 22.23 -0.52 25.14
N LYS A 666 23.57 -0.45 25.20
CA LYS A 666 24.30 0.75 24.80
C LYS A 666 24.19 0.91 23.28
N ASN A 667 23.89 2.13 22.86
CA ASN A 667 23.83 2.46 21.44
C ASN A 667 25.22 2.31 20.80
N ILE A 668 25.29 1.55 19.70
CA ILE A 668 26.51 1.42 18.90
C ILE A 668 26.73 2.69 18.10
N LEU A 669 25.67 3.13 17.41
CA LEU A 669 25.67 4.34 16.60
C LEU A 669 24.33 5.03 16.71
N ALA A 670 24.33 6.36 16.87
CA ALA A 670 23.11 7.17 16.85
C ALA A 670 23.32 8.38 15.96
N LYS A 671 22.38 8.63 15.03
CA LYS A 671 22.41 9.80 14.14
C LYS A 671 21.06 10.50 14.14
N LYS A 672 21.08 11.82 13.95
CA LYS A 672 19.88 12.66 13.83
C LYS A 672 19.76 13.24 12.42
N PRO A 673 18.54 13.48 11.93
CA PRO A 673 18.34 14.15 10.65
C PRO A 673 18.87 15.59 10.70
N SER A 674 19.38 16.05 9.56
CA SER A 674 19.83 17.43 9.36
C SER A 674 18.64 18.38 9.31
N ILE A 675 18.70 19.42 10.13
CA ILE A 675 17.71 20.50 10.17
C ILE A 675 17.62 21.22 8.82
N SER A 676 18.76 21.43 8.15
CA SER A 676 18.82 22.16 6.88
C SER A 676 17.97 21.50 5.80
N ASN A 677 17.97 20.17 5.71
CA ASN A 677 17.15 19.43 4.75
C ASN A 677 15.65 19.60 5.02
N SER A 678 15.25 19.54 6.30
CA SER A 678 13.84 19.65 6.69
C SER A 678 13.28 21.06 6.44
N ILE A 679 14.09 22.10 6.66
CA ILE A 679 13.68 23.49 6.43
C ILE A 679 13.66 23.81 4.93
N PHE A 680 14.67 23.39 4.16
CA PHE A 680 14.85 23.88 2.79
C PHE A 680 13.62 23.65 1.90
N GLY A 681 13.12 22.41 1.82
CA GLY A 681 12.02 22.08 0.93
C GLY A 681 10.71 22.77 1.30
N ILE A 682 10.28 22.63 2.56
CA ILE A 682 9.00 23.17 3.03
C ILE A 682 9.08 24.69 3.21
N GLY A 683 10.20 25.20 3.71
CA GLY A 683 10.41 26.62 3.95
C GLY A 683 10.44 27.45 2.68
N ILE A 684 11.06 26.96 1.60
CA ILE A 684 11.01 27.66 0.31
C ILE A 684 9.58 27.71 -0.23
N VAL A 685 8.87 26.59 -0.25
CA VAL A 685 7.50 26.52 -0.80
C VAL A 685 6.56 27.41 0.01
N LEU A 686 6.56 27.29 1.34
CA LEU A 686 5.70 28.11 2.20
C LEU A 686 6.11 29.59 2.16
N GLY A 687 7.41 29.89 2.04
CA GLY A 687 7.89 31.26 1.89
C GLY A 687 7.41 31.90 0.60
N VAL A 688 7.47 31.18 -0.53
CA VAL A 688 6.92 31.66 -1.81
C VAL A 688 5.41 31.87 -1.73
N ILE A 689 4.67 30.96 -1.09
CA ILE A 689 3.21 31.12 -0.87
C ILE A 689 2.93 32.35 -0.01
N ALA A 690 3.67 32.55 1.09
CA ALA A 690 3.51 33.71 1.96
C ALA A 690 3.79 35.02 1.23
N ILE A 691 4.82 35.06 0.36
CA ILE A 691 5.14 36.21 -0.50
C ILE A 691 3.99 36.47 -1.48
N ILE A 692 3.50 35.45 -2.18
CA ILE A 692 2.39 35.60 -3.15
C ILE A 692 1.14 36.14 -2.45
N ILE A 693 0.77 35.59 -1.29
CA ILE A 693 -0.39 36.08 -0.52
C ILE A 693 -0.16 37.52 -0.08
N SER A 694 1.04 37.87 0.38
CA SER A 694 1.39 39.24 0.78
C SER A 694 1.32 40.21 -0.40
N LEU A 695 1.69 39.79 -1.61
CA LEU A 695 1.56 40.59 -2.83
C LEU A 695 0.10 40.80 -3.23
N VAL A 696 -0.78 39.80 -3.03
CA VAL A 696 -2.20 39.87 -3.38
C VAL A 696 -3.01 40.70 -2.39
N VAL A 697 -2.76 40.53 -1.09
CA VAL A 697 -3.57 41.15 -0.01
C VAL A 697 -2.91 42.43 0.56
N GLY A 698 -1.69 42.77 0.10
CA GLY A 698 -0.90 43.89 0.62
C GLY A 698 -0.45 43.70 2.08
N LEU A 699 0.02 44.77 2.72
CA LEU A 699 0.41 44.82 4.14
C LEU A 699 -0.81 44.83 5.08
N SER A 700 -1.73 43.90 4.87
CA SER A 700 -2.92 43.73 5.70
C SER A 700 -2.60 42.91 6.96
N PRO A 701 -3.46 42.97 8.00
CA PRO A 701 -3.38 42.07 9.15
C PRO A 701 -3.37 40.58 8.76
N VAL A 702 -4.02 40.23 7.64
CA VAL A 702 -4.03 38.87 7.08
C VAL A 702 -2.63 38.45 6.64
N ALA A 703 -1.88 39.33 5.96
CA ALA A 703 -0.50 39.04 5.57
C ALA A 703 0.39 38.81 6.81
N LEU A 704 0.23 39.61 7.86
CA LEU A 704 0.96 39.42 9.12
C LEU A 704 0.64 38.07 9.79
N MET A 705 -0.64 37.66 9.81
CA MET A 705 -1.04 36.34 10.31
C MET A 705 -0.39 35.20 9.52
N VAL A 706 -0.29 35.33 8.19
CA VAL A 706 0.38 34.34 7.33
C VAL A 706 1.87 34.24 7.67
N TRP A 707 2.56 35.36 7.88
CA TRP A 707 3.97 35.37 8.28
C TRP A 707 4.20 34.78 9.68
N VAL A 708 3.34 35.10 10.65
CA VAL A 708 3.41 34.49 11.99
C VAL A 708 3.18 32.98 11.91
N GLY A 709 2.16 32.55 11.15
CA GLY A 709 1.89 31.14 10.88
C GLY A 709 3.08 30.43 10.23
N TYR A 710 3.73 31.07 9.25
CA TYR A 710 4.95 30.56 8.62
C TYR A 710 6.07 30.33 9.64
N VAL A 711 6.37 31.31 10.50
CA VAL A 711 7.42 31.19 11.53
C VAL A 711 7.10 30.07 12.52
N ILE A 712 5.84 29.95 12.95
CA ILE A 712 5.39 28.86 13.85
C ILE A 712 5.59 27.50 13.18
N ILE A 713 5.20 27.36 11.91
CA ILE A 713 5.36 26.11 11.16
C ILE A 713 6.85 25.74 11.03
N ILE A 714 7.73 26.69 10.70
CA ILE A 714 9.17 26.46 10.64
C ILE A 714 9.73 26.03 12.00
N GLY A 715 9.32 26.69 13.08
CA GLY A 715 9.70 26.31 14.45
C GLY A 715 9.28 24.88 14.80
N LEU A 716 8.06 24.48 14.43
CA LEU A 716 7.57 23.11 14.63
C LEU A 716 8.34 22.08 13.80
N ILE A 717 8.71 22.41 12.56
CA ILE A 717 9.54 21.54 11.70
C ILE A 717 10.92 21.34 12.34
N ILE A 718 11.57 22.42 12.77
CA ILE A 718 12.88 22.36 13.44
C ILE A 718 12.79 21.47 14.69
N TRP A 719 11.75 21.67 15.50
CA TRP A 719 11.56 20.87 16.70
C TRP A 719 11.32 19.39 16.37
N LYS A 720 10.46 19.08 15.40
CA LYS A 720 10.21 17.72 14.91
C LYS A 720 11.50 17.04 14.44
N THR A 721 12.35 17.74 13.71
CA THR A 721 13.64 17.20 13.23
C THR A 721 14.62 16.97 14.38
N LYS A 722 14.69 17.87 15.38
CA LYS A 722 15.59 17.73 16.54
C LYS A 722 15.25 16.54 17.44
N VAL A 723 13.97 16.17 17.55
CA VAL A 723 13.52 15.04 18.38
C VAL A 723 13.60 13.70 17.66
N GLN A 724 13.78 13.69 16.34
CA GLN A 724 13.96 12.48 15.57
C GLN A 724 15.40 11.94 15.72
N CYS A 725 15.55 10.64 15.95
CA CYS A 725 16.85 10.00 16.15
C CYS A 725 16.79 8.55 15.65
N PHE A 726 17.83 8.11 14.96
CA PHE A 726 17.99 6.74 14.49
C PHE A 726 19.16 6.10 15.22
N THR A 727 18.97 4.88 15.69
CA THR A 727 19.93 4.23 16.58
C THR A 727 20.15 2.77 16.18
N ILE A 728 21.40 2.36 16.12
CA ILE A 728 21.81 0.95 15.95
C ILE A 728 22.17 0.42 17.34
N GLN A 729 21.57 -0.71 17.71
CA GLN A 729 21.82 -1.46 18.94
C GLN A 729 22.26 -2.88 18.61
N PRO A 730 22.79 -3.68 19.56
CA PRO A 730 23.45 -4.97 19.27
C PRO A 730 22.60 -6.00 18.52
N TYR A 731 21.27 -5.93 18.62
CA TYR A 731 20.37 -6.91 17.99
C TYR A 731 19.22 -6.26 17.19
N ARG A 732 19.13 -4.93 17.17
CA ARG A 732 18.02 -4.20 16.52
C ARG A 732 18.44 -2.80 16.05
N VAL A 733 17.62 -2.24 15.17
CA VAL A 733 17.65 -0.85 14.76
C VAL A 733 16.39 -0.13 15.22
N LEU A 734 16.55 1.09 15.73
CA LEU A 734 15.48 1.91 16.29
C LEU A 734 15.30 3.21 15.52
N SER A 735 14.05 3.63 15.37
CA SER A 735 13.64 4.95 14.88
C SER A 735 12.77 5.64 15.90
N ASN A 736 13.29 6.71 16.51
CA ASN A 736 12.59 7.52 17.52
C ASN A 736 12.15 8.83 16.88
N SER A 737 10.90 9.24 17.11
CA SER A 737 10.34 10.46 16.54
C SER A 737 9.18 11.05 17.37
N GLY A 738 8.79 12.28 17.02
CA GLY A 738 7.58 12.91 17.52
C GLY A 738 7.79 13.90 18.69
N ILE A 739 7.00 14.98 18.67
CA ILE A 739 7.10 16.08 19.63
C ILE A 739 6.28 15.75 20.88
N LEU A 740 4.95 15.74 20.74
CA LEU A 740 4.01 15.48 21.82
C LEU A 740 3.86 13.97 22.08
N TYR A 741 3.67 13.21 21.01
CA TYR A 741 3.63 11.76 21.03
C TYR A 741 5.02 11.24 20.69
N LYS A 742 5.63 10.45 21.59
CA LYS A 742 6.94 9.85 21.33
C LYS A 742 6.70 8.50 20.67
N LYS A 743 7.01 8.42 19.37
CA LYS A 743 6.94 7.20 18.58
C LYS A 743 8.32 6.54 18.53
N GLN A 744 8.40 5.26 18.79
CA GLN A 744 9.57 4.42 18.57
C GLN A 744 9.17 3.24 17.69
N THR A 745 9.98 2.92 16.69
CA THR A 745 9.82 1.72 15.86
C THR A 745 11.09 0.90 15.96
N SER A 746 10.99 -0.39 16.27
CA SER A 746 12.10 -1.32 16.41
C SER A 746 12.02 -2.45 15.39
N ILE A 747 13.16 -2.75 14.76
CA ILE A 747 13.32 -3.91 13.87
C ILE A 747 14.52 -4.71 14.36
N ILE A 748 14.31 -5.99 14.68
CA ILE A 748 15.37 -6.91 15.03
C ILE A 748 16.13 -7.30 13.74
N PHE A 749 17.46 -7.40 13.79
CA PHE A 749 18.26 -7.61 12.57
C PHE A 749 17.86 -8.87 11.78
N ASN A 750 17.41 -9.93 12.45
CA ASN A 750 16.96 -11.15 11.79
C ASN A 750 15.63 -10.99 11.01
N LYS A 751 14.98 -9.83 11.10
CA LYS A 751 13.77 -9.48 10.33
C LYS A 751 14.08 -8.63 9.11
N ILE A 752 15.24 -8.01 9.05
CA ILE A 752 15.64 -7.19 7.90
C ILE A 752 15.84 -8.14 6.71
N ASP A 753 15.27 -7.77 5.57
CA ASP A 753 15.43 -8.48 4.30
C ASP A 753 16.52 -7.81 3.47
N HIS A 754 16.38 -6.51 3.22
CA HIS A 754 17.37 -5.74 2.47
C HIS A 754 17.42 -4.27 2.90
N LEU A 755 18.51 -3.60 2.52
CA LEU A 755 18.78 -2.20 2.82
C LEU A 755 18.97 -1.41 1.52
N ARG A 756 18.36 -0.23 1.43
CA ARG A 756 18.62 0.72 0.33
C ARG A 756 19.20 2.01 0.87
N ASN A 757 20.08 2.64 0.11
CA ASN A 757 20.48 4.02 0.38
C ASN A 757 20.13 4.94 -0.80
N TYR A 758 19.80 6.19 -0.50
CA TYR A 758 19.53 7.20 -1.52
C TYR A 758 19.93 8.59 -1.02
N GLN A 759 20.38 9.44 -1.95
CA GLN A 759 20.74 10.83 -1.71
C GLN A 759 19.96 11.72 -2.68
N GLY A 760 18.85 12.30 -2.21
CA GLY A 760 18.04 13.25 -3.00
C GLY A 760 18.70 14.62 -3.22
N PHE A 761 17.99 15.52 -3.94
CA PHE A 761 18.41 16.91 -4.21
C PHE A 761 18.93 17.63 -2.96
N THR A 762 18.07 17.72 -1.94
CA THR A 762 18.38 18.42 -0.70
C THR A 762 19.52 17.71 0.04
N ASN A 763 19.52 16.39 0.01
CA ASN A 763 20.56 15.58 0.63
C ASN A 763 21.94 15.86 0.04
N LYS A 764 22.04 16.01 -1.28
CA LYS A 764 23.30 16.35 -1.95
C LYS A 764 23.80 17.74 -1.57
N ILE A 765 22.92 18.74 -1.56
CA ILE A 765 23.26 20.12 -1.15
C ILE A 765 23.82 20.16 0.28
N PHE A 766 23.24 19.39 1.19
CA PHE A 766 23.60 19.42 2.60
C PHE A 766 24.55 18.31 3.04
N GLY A 767 25.09 17.52 2.10
CA GLY A 767 26.00 16.41 2.40
C GLY A 767 25.37 15.31 3.29
N THR A 768 24.06 15.11 3.18
CA THR A 768 23.33 14.08 3.93
C THR A 768 22.93 12.93 3.01
N GLY A 769 22.34 11.86 3.57
CA GLY A 769 21.70 10.79 2.80
C GLY A 769 20.58 10.15 3.59
N SER A 770 19.90 9.21 2.95
CA SER A 770 18.79 8.47 3.53
C SER A 770 19.00 6.98 3.31
N ILE A 771 18.49 6.16 4.23
CA ILE A 771 18.55 4.70 4.20
C ILE A 771 17.12 4.18 4.42
N THR A 772 16.69 3.19 3.64
CA THR A 772 15.44 2.47 3.89
C THR A 772 15.75 1.04 4.30
N ILE A 773 15.03 0.58 5.32
CA ILE A 773 15.14 -0.77 5.86
C ILE A 773 13.86 -1.50 5.50
N HIS A 774 14.00 -2.59 4.77
CA HIS A 774 12.89 -3.46 4.36
C HIS A 774 12.97 -4.76 5.15
N THR A 775 11.83 -5.31 5.52
CA THR A 775 11.74 -6.60 6.20
C THR A 775 11.03 -7.63 5.33
N THR A 776 11.22 -8.91 5.66
CA THR A 776 10.66 -10.01 4.87
C THR A 776 9.13 -9.95 4.87
N GLY A 777 8.55 -10.04 3.66
CA GLY A 777 7.10 -10.06 3.48
C GLY A 777 6.42 -8.69 3.57
N SER A 778 7.16 -7.58 3.44
CA SER A 778 6.58 -6.26 3.17
C SER A 778 7.08 -5.71 1.85
N SER A 779 6.23 -4.91 1.20
CA SER A 779 6.59 -4.15 0.01
C SER A 779 6.93 -2.68 0.33
N LEU A 780 6.54 -2.20 1.52
CA LEU A 780 6.89 -0.89 2.07
C LEU A 780 8.07 -0.97 3.06
N PRO A 781 8.97 0.03 3.10
CA PRO A 781 10.02 0.08 4.10
C PRO A 781 9.45 0.35 5.51
N GLU A 782 9.84 -0.46 6.48
CA GLU A 782 9.42 -0.31 7.89
C GLU A 782 10.07 0.90 8.56
N ILE A 783 11.36 1.13 8.29
CA ILE A 783 12.10 2.29 8.80
C ILE A 783 12.72 3.05 7.64
N MET A 784 12.41 4.35 7.57
CA MET A 784 13.05 5.30 6.67
C MET A 784 13.94 6.25 7.47
N ILE A 785 15.25 6.00 7.45
CA ILE A 785 16.27 6.87 8.02
C ILE A 785 16.50 8.00 7.03
N THR A 786 16.06 9.22 7.33
CA THR A 786 16.10 10.34 6.37
C THR A 786 17.10 11.40 6.77
N ASN A 787 17.76 11.98 5.77
CA ASN A 787 18.54 13.22 5.88
C ASN A 787 19.66 13.20 6.95
N ILE A 788 20.29 12.06 7.22
CA ILE A 788 21.38 11.98 8.20
C ILE A 788 22.72 12.37 7.56
N LYS A 789 23.56 13.07 8.33
CA LYS A 789 24.98 13.27 7.97
C LYS A 789 25.73 11.94 8.11
N ASP A 790 26.79 11.76 7.32
CA ASP A 790 27.61 10.55 7.30
C ASP A 790 26.80 9.26 7.09
N TYR A 791 25.73 9.34 6.28
CA TYR A 791 24.83 8.20 6.06
C TYR A 791 25.54 6.93 5.57
N LYS A 792 26.68 7.05 4.87
CA LYS A 792 27.49 5.92 4.42
C LYS A 792 28.11 5.14 5.59
N GLU A 793 28.57 5.83 6.63
CA GLU A 793 29.05 5.21 7.87
C GLU A 793 27.91 4.44 8.53
N PHE A 794 26.73 5.08 8.69
CA PHE A 794 25.56 4.44 9.27
C PHE A 794 25.11 3.21 8.49
N TYR A 795 25.07 3.30 7.15
CA TYR A 795 24.73 2.19 6.27
C TYR A 795 25.69 1.02 6.44
N LYS A 796 27.01 1.29 6.41
CA LYS A 796 28.05 0.25 6.56
C LYS A 796 27.98 -0.42 7.93
N THR A 797 27.78 0.34 9.00
CA THR A 797 27.60 -0.23 10.35
C THR A 797 26.34 -1.09 10.40
N LEU A 798 25.22 -0.62 9.84
CA LEU A 798 23.98 -1.40 9.82
C LEU A 798 24.15 -2.71 9.03
N GLU A 799 24.79 -2.66 7.87
CA GLU A 799 25.10 -3.80 7.03
C GLU A 799 25.93 -4.86 7.76
N GLN A 800 26.94 -4.44 8.55
CA GLN A 800 27.80 -5.34 9.33
C GLN A 800 27.06 -6.12 10.43
N PHE A 801 26.00 -5.57 11.01
CA PHE A 801 25.22 -6.25 12.05
C PHE A 801 24.09 -7.12 11.48
N TYR A 802 23.54 -6.70 10.32
CA TYR A 802 22.51 -7.41 9.58
C TYR A 802 23.05 -8.71 8.94
N GLN A 803 24.25 -8.66 8.34
CA GLN A 803 24.98 -9.84 7.86
C GLN A 803 25.46 -10.72 9.03
#